data_AF-A0A9K3M4E1-F1
#
_entry.id   AF-A0A9K3M4E1-F1
#
_cell.length_a   1.000
_cell.length_b   1.000
_cell.length_c   1.000
_cell.angle_alpha   90.00
_cell.angle_beta   90.00
_cell.angle_gamma   90.00
#
_symmetry.space_group_name_H-M   'P 1'
#
loop_
_entity.id
_entity.type
_entity.pdbx_description
1 polymer ?
#
loop_
_entity_poly.entity_id
_entity_poly.type
_entity_poly.pdbx_seq_one_letter_code
_entity_poly.pdbx_strand_id
1 'polypeptide(L)'
;MSEQPPKRRKCGACKGDGHDRRNCPALRATQAENLAIPAVDNRNGVDGGPSRLPIGATMPEIIPNINWDKVCYVLFDLETTGGSRTKDDIIELAAMVLGPDGIAIEDGSFESLIRPHRKITPYITTLTGITNEMGKTAPTFPEVMNSFFRFVGGIVRSHCILSSTIVDAIVLVAHNGRAFDIPFLLRSLQGHNLQSLLSDDPRNGYFIDTLHVARTFLGCSAATPTNNRLGTLFQFVTGAEMENSHRAMGDVKALYTVFRSPQFWDRRIESLNAFPPIPAVDVSTESDSDESDSDTDSVEGRERVLVEQDIDESDPENEDVDEVLGDYWQDGEFIPSEVPEEMFQKFTERFSSPRRPGERRTGLQVSEGMANSPIKAWRLIFTTAILERIVKHTNKYGQKKLSLDWTPIDKADLTDFIAVLFVMSIQKRKDKPSNWFSSNPLLESPVAKKITTGRQFQKMLRYLHCCDPDQNATSDDGEYDPSYKILEFKNSLEKRWAALFVPHQELSLDETLLRAFGRMKFKVRIISKAARYGIKLYVVTDAATAFVMGVLVYTGKYTYSDTRSESTKKTVQVVQQLCEPFRGSHRTVYVDRFYSSVDLLKQLEDMQLYTTGTILSNRIPRSMTIAKSSREFKAMNRGDSVSHVLTYTTTKGERKQAGLVAWKDRNIVYCITNDTPTAPMDECKRRGQGGIVTIKRPQVITKYNRHMGGVDLADMRRLHCHSTIMGQNRWWLKLFFYLLDVGTSNALVLYNEAMNGKQEPYNIVDFKNKVVEALVGPVLVDDIPSDQSVAHCMTNISGAERQRCTYCSLKGKVARTRYMCKGCGVPYCCIGSGKTDKDCFASAHENEGIREICIRHYRMQQTNTRKDLLKKRR
;
A
#
# COMPACT_ATOMS: atom_id res chain seq x y z
N MET A 1 55.42 -50.73 -33.08
CA MET A 1 54.85 -50.46 -31.74
C MET A 1 53.34 -50.37 -31.92
N SER A 2 52.60 -51.32 -31.36
CA SER A 2 51.13 -51.40 -31.47
C SER A 2 50.47 -50.34 -30.57
N GLU A 3 49.66 -49.47 -31.16
CA GLU A 3 48.85 -48.47 -30.45
C GLU A 3 47.73 -49.13 -29.63
N GLN A 4 47.56 -48.69 -28.38
CA GLN A 4 46.47 -49.13 -27.50
C GLN A 4 45.14 -48.45 -27.86
N PRO A 5 44.00 -49.15 -27.75
CA PRO A 5 42.69 -48.59 -28.08
C PRO A 5 42.17 -47.62 -27.00
N PRO A 6 41.31 -46.66 -27.36
CA PRO A 6 40.83 -45.63 -26.45
C PRO A 6 39.86 -46.20 -25.39
N LYS A 7 40.05 -45.77 -24.13
CA LYS A 7 39.16 -46.12 -23.00
C LYS A 7 37.74 -45.59 -23.27
N ARG A 8 36.76 -46.50 -23.40
CA ARG A 8 35.34 -46.14 -23.52
C ARG A 8 34.81 -45.62 -22.17
N ARG A 9 34.08 -44.49 -22.19
CA ARG A 9 33.42 -43.92 -21.00
C ARG A 9 32.17 -44.74 -20.64
N LYS A 10 32.03 -45.09 -19.36
CA LYS A 10 30.86 -45.80 -18.81
C LYS A 10 29.68 -44.86 -18.59
N CYS A 11 28.46 -45.34 -18.85
CA CYS A 11 27.22 -44.61 -18.63
C CYS A 11 27.07 -44.18 -17.15
N GLY A 12 26.73 -42.92 -16.90
CA GLY A 12 26.63 -42.38 -15.55
C GLY A 12 25.47 -42.95 -14.71
N ALA A 13 24.44 -43.51 -15.33
CA ALA A 13 23.28 -44.07 -14.64
C ALA A 13 23.39 -45.57 -14.36
N CYS A 14 23.78 -46.39 -15.34
CA CYS A 14 23.85 -47.86 -15.19
C CYS A 14 25.29 -48.42 -15.18
N LYS A 15 26.30 -47.57 -15.38
CA LYS A 15 27.73 -47.96 -15.51
C LYS A 15 28.06 -48.89 -16.69
N GLY A 16 27.13 -49.11 -17.62
CA GLY A 16 27.34 -49.90 -18.84
C GLY A 16 28.16 -49.18 -19.90
N ASP A 17 28.85 -49.95 -20.76
CA ASP A 17 29.68 -49.40 -21.84
C ASP A 17 28.87 -49.14 -23.12
N GLY A 18 29.28 -48.15 -23.91
CA GLY A 18 28.79 -47.96 -25.28
C GLY A 18 27.54 -47.09 -25.47
N HIS A 19 27.01 -46.48 -24.41
CA HIS A 19 25.89 -45.52 -24.50
C HIS A 19 25.99 -44.45 -23.40
N ASP A 20 25.39 -43.29 -23.63
CA ASP A 20 25.31 -42.22 -22.63
C ASP A 20 24.06 -42.35 -21.75
N ARG A 21 23.96 -41.49 -20.73
CA ARG A 21 22.85 -41.50 -19.77
C ARG A 21 21.47 -41.27 -20.43
N ARG A 22 21.40 -40.51 -21.54
CA ARG A 22 20.13 -40.19 -22.22
C ARG A 22 19.58 -41.39 -22.98
N ASN A 23 20.46 -42.27 -23.44
CA ASN A 23 20.11 -43.50 -24.14
C ASN A 23 20.21 -44.76 -23.24
N CYS A 24 20.18 -44.59 -21.91
CA CYS A 24 20.30 -45.68 -20.95
C CYS A 24 19.04 -46.56 -20.91
N PRO A 25 19.11 -47.85 -21.29
CA PRO A 25 17.95 -48.74 -21.34
C PRO A 25 17.26 -48.94 -19.98
N ALA A 26 18.04 -48.93 -18.89
CA ALA A 26 17.55 -49.04 -17.52
C ALA A 26 16.64 -47.88 -17.07
N LEU A 27 16.81 -46.68 -17.66
CA LEU A 27 15.95 -45.51 -17.37
C LEU A 27 14.65 -45.51 -18.19
N ARG A 28 14.61 -46.25 -19.31
CA ARG A 28 13.39 -46.42 -20.11
C ARG A 28 12.47 -47.50 -19.55
N ALA A 29 13.01 -48.51 -18.87
CA ALA A 29 12.23 -49.55 -18.23
C ALA A 29 11.38 -49.04 -17.05
N THR A 30 11.88 -48.08 -16.28
CA THR A 30 11.16 -47.50 -15.11
C THR A 30 10.05 -46.51 -15.48
N GLN A 31 9.98 -46.04 -16.72
CA GLN A 31 8.88 -45.18 -17.20
C GLN A 31 7.67 -45.97 -17.74
N ALA A 32 7.79 -47.29 -17.92
CA ALA A 32 6.73 -48.12 -18.52
C ALA A 32 5.76 -48.76 -17.52
N GLU A 33 6.04 -48.74 -16.21
CA GLU A 33 5.21 -49.43 -15.19
C GLU A 33 4.13 -48.56 -14.50
N ASN A 34 4.01 -47.26 -14.83
CA ASN A 34 3.02 -46.36 -14.20
C ASN A 34 1.82 -45.99 -15.10
N LEU A 35 1.50 -46.78 -16.12
CA LEU A 35 0.33 -46.57 -16.99
C LEU A 35 -0.68 -47.72 -16.88
N ALA A 36 -1.53 -47.68 -15.85
CA ALA A 36 -2.88 -48.27 -15.90
C ALA A 36 -3.72 -47.83 -14.67
N ILE A 37 -4.68 -46.92 -14.87
CA ILE A 37 -6.03 -46.84 -14.26
C ILE A 37 -6.80 -45.73 -15.04
N PRO A 38 -8.10 -45.90 -15.35
CA PRO A 38 -8.67 -45.40 -16.61
C PRO A 38 -9.31 -44.00 -16.52
N ALA A 39 -9.40 -43.37 -17.69
CA ALA A 39 -10.00 -42.07 -17.93
C ALA A 39 -11.53 -42.04 -17.74
N VAL A 40 -12.02 -40.98 -17.07
CA VAL A 40 -13.39 -40.48 -17.26
C VAL A 40 -13.35 -38.97 -17.46
N ASP A 41 -13.64 -38.62 -18.71
CA ASP A 41 -14.21 -37.42 -19.32
C ASP A 41 -13.82 -36.00 -18.87
N ASN A 42 -13.35 -35.27 -19.88
CA ASN A 42 -12.81 -33.92 -19.90
C ASN A 42 -13.96 -32.90 -20.04
N ARG A 43 -14.19 -31.98 -19.07
CA ARG A 43 -14.62 -30.56 -19.27
C ARG A 43 -14.40 -29.74 -17.99
N ASN A 44 -13.31 -28.96 -17.92
CA ASN A 44 -13.18 -27.63 -17.28
C ASN A 44 -11.70 -27.30 -17.01
N GLY A 45 -11.06 -26.59 -17.94
CA GLY A 45 -9.71 -26.06 -17.74
C GLY A 45 -9.74 -24.74 -16.97
N VAL A 46 -9.16 -24.73 -15.77
CA VAL A 46 -8.84 -23.52 -15.00
C VAL A 46 -7.35 -23.55 -14.69
N ASP A 47 -6.56 -22.77 -15.43
CA ASP A 47 -5.14 -22.55 -15.16
C ASP A 47 -4.96 -21.58 -13.98
N GLY A 48 -4.48 -22.11 -12.85
CA GLY A 48 -4.15 -21.36 -11.64
C GLY A 48 -2.64 -21.11 -11.51
N GLY A 49 -2.22 -19.86 -11.70
CA GLY A 49 -0.93 -19.34 -11.22
C GLY A 49 -0.96 -19.06 -9.70
N PRO A 50 0.18 -18.75 -9.06
CA PRO A 50 0.35 -18.81 -7.62
C PRO A 50 -0.53 -17.76 -6.92
N SER A 51 -1.51 -18.24 -6.17
CA SER A 51 -2.51 -17.44 -5.48
C SER A 51 -1.93 -16.80 -4.21
N ARG A 52 -2.26 -15.53 -4.01
CA ARG A 52 -2.31 -14.93 -2.67
C ARG A 52 -3.46 -15.60 -1.92
N LEU A 53 -3.24 -16.01 -0.68
CA LEU A 53 -4.35 -16.30 0.23
C LEU A 53 -5.12 -14.98 0.49
N PRO A 54 -6.44 -14.92 0.19
CA PRO A 54 -7.25 -13.73 0.41
C PRO A 54 -7.53 -13.52 1.91
N ILE A 55 -7.60 -12.25 2.31
CA ILE A 55 -8.21 -11.85 3.59
C ILE A 55 -9.70 -12.13 3.45
N GLY A 56 -10.18 -13.15 4.14
CA GLY A 56 -11.52 -13.73 3.98
C GLY A 56 -11.57 -15.13 3.39
N ALA A 57 -10.45 -15.88 3.36
CA ALA A 57 -10.50 -17.30 3.02
C ALA A 57 -11.38 -18.07 4.02
N THR A 58 -12.48 -18.61 3.52
CA THR A 58 -13.09 -19.83 4.09
C THR A 58 -11.99 -20.87 4.29
N MET A 59 -12.14 -21.69 5.35
CA MET A 59 -11.22 -22.77 5.71
C MET A 59 -10.70 -23.51 4.46
N PRO A 60 -9.42 -23.94 4.43
CA PRO A 60 -8.91 -24.76 3.33
C PRO A 60 -9.89 -25.91 3.07
N GLU A 61 -10.31 -26.05 1.80
CA GLU A 61 -11.42 -26.92 1.34
C GLU A 61 -11.22 -28.41 1.62
N ILE A 62 -10.10 -28.82 2.24
CA ILE A 62 -9.91 -30.15 2.82
C ILE A 62 -9.04 -29.96 4.08
N ILE A 63 -9.63 -30.04 5.28
CA ILE A 63 -8.82 -30.33 6.48
C ILE A 63 -8.28 -31.74 6.24
N PRO A 64 -6.95 -31.96 6.19
CA PRO A 64 -6.41 -33.31 6.09
C PRO A 64 -7.03 -34.16 7.20
N ASN A 65 -7.36 -35.42 6.91
CA ASN A 65 -8.00 -36.33 7.88
C ASN A 65 -6.98 -36.73 8.97
N ILE A 66 -6.56 -35.75 9.78
CA ILE A 66 -5.65 -35.88 10.91
C ILE A 66 -6.50 -36.33 12.09
N ASN A 67 -6.12 -37.44 12.70
CA ASN A 67 -6.70 -37.84 13.97
C ASN A 67 -6.10 -36.96 15.08
N TRP A 68 -6.89 -36.00 15.58
CA TRP A 68 -6.45 -35.03 16.58
C TRP A 68 -6.11 -35.63 17.95
N ASP A 69 -6.58 -36.85 18.23
CA ASP A 69 -6.22 -37.62 19.42
C ASP A 69 -4.83 -38.29 19.29
N LYS A 70 -4.17 -38.11 18.14
CA LYS A 70 -2.87 -38.65 17.79
C LYS A 70 -1.88 -37.58 17.32
N VAL A 71 -2.09 -36.33 17.75
CA VAL A 71 -1.23 -35.19 17.37
C VAL A 71 -0.32 -34.82 18.53
N CYS A 72 0.99 -34.73 18.28
CA CYS A 72 1.89 -34.05 19.22
C CYS A 72 2.05 -32.58 18.82
N TYR A 73 2.03 -31.68 19.81
CA TYR A 73 2.22 -30.25 19.59
C TYR A 73 3.61 -29.85 20.06
N VAL A 74 4.31 -29.04 19.27
CA VAL A 74 5.62 -28.49 19.65
C VAL A 74 5.48 -26.98 19.73
N LEU A 75 5.30 -26.47 20.94
CA LEU A 75 5.29 -25.04 21.19
C LEU A 75 6.73 -24.55 21.10
N PHE A 76 6.98 -23.50 20.34
CA PHE A 76 8.33 -22.96 20.20
C PHE A 76 8.30 -21.44 20.03
N ASP A 77 9.42 -20.82 20.35
CA ASP A 77 9.66 -19.40 20.21
C ASP A 77 11.13 -19.15 19.81
N LEU A 78 11.36 -18.08 19.05
CA LEU A 78 12.67 -17.71 18.53
C LEU A 78 13.05 -16.29 18.95
N GLU A 79 14.22 -16.15 19.58
CA GLU A 79 14.86 -14.84 19.69
C GLU A 79 15.79 -14.62 18.51
N THR A 80 15.89 -13.37 18.06
CA THR A 80 16.65 -13.00 16.86
C THR A 80 17.52 -11.76 17.11
N THR A 81 18.53 -11.58 16.28
CA THR A 81 19.32 -10.33 16.25
C THR A 81 18.55 -9.11 15.73
N GLY A 82 17.30 -9.29 15.30
CA GLY A 82 16.40 -8.25 14.78
C GLY A 82 15.21 -8.81 13.99
N GLY A 83 14.31 -7.95 13.52
CA GLY A 83 13.06 -8.36 12.86
C GLY A 83 13.15 -8.71 11.37
N SER A 84 14.33 -8.63 10.75
CA SER A 84 14.52 -8.85 9.32
C SER A 84 14.87 -10.30 8.98
N ARG A 85 13.91 -11.00 8.39
CA ARG A 85 14.08 -12.39 7.89
C ARG A 85 15.23 -12.55 6.88
N THR A 86 15.65 -11.47 6.21
CA THR A 86 16.71 -11.54 5.19
C THR A 86 18.10 -11.30 5.78
N LYS A 87 18.20 -10.59 6.90
CA LYS A 87 19.45 -10.04 7.42
C LYS A 87 19.83 -10.50 8.82
N ASP A 88 18.84 -10.88 9.62
CA ASP A 88 19.02 -11.18 11.04
C ASP A 88 19.05 -12.69 11.26
N ASP A 89 19.86 -13.09 12.22
CA ASP A 89 20.07 -14.47 12.64
C ASP A 89 19.22 -14.79 13.88
N ILE A 90 18.80 -16.05 13.98
CA ILE A 90 18.22 -16.61 15.21
C ILE A 90 19.34 -16.76 16.24
N ILE A 91 19.08 -16.33 17.48
CA ILE A 91 20.04 -16.34 18.60
C ILE A 91 19.60 -17.19 19.79
N GLU A 92 18.34 -17.58 19.86
CA GLU A 92 17.83 -18.56 20.82
C GLU A 92 16.67 -19.33 20.18
N LEU A 93 16.59 -20.63 20.46
CA LEU A 93 15.42 -21.44 20.19
C LEU A 93 15.03 -22.15 21.48
N ALA A 94 13.76 -21.98 21.88
CA ALA A 94 13.14 -22.77 22.93
C ALA A 94 11.94 -23.52 22.39
N ALA A 95 11.68 -24.70 22.96
CA ALA A 95 10.50 -25.48 22.63
C ALA A 95 10.02 -26.36 23.78
N MET A 96 8.73 -26.72 23.73
CA MET A 96 8.08 -27.67 24.63
C MET A 96 7.17 -28.61 23.83
N VAL A 97 7.34 -29.91 24.02
CA VAL A 97 6.55 -30.95 23.36
C VAL A 97 5.38 -31.37 24.25
N LEU A 98 4.18 -31.35 23.68
CA LEU A 98 2.93 -31.76 24.32
C LEU A 98 2.40 -33.04 23.68
N GLY A 99 1.77 -33.88 24.50
CA GLY A 99 0.98 -35.01 24.04
C GLY A 99 -0.33 -34.58 23.37
N PRO A 100 -1.11 -35.54 22.84
CA PRO A 100 -2.41 -35.25 22.20
C PRO A 100 -3.45 -34.58 23.11
N ASP A 101 -3.33 -34.81 24.41
CA ASP A 101 -4.13 -34.19 25.48
C ASP A 101 -3.71 -32.75 25.82
N GLY A 102 -2.65 -32.24 25.18
CA GLY A 102 -2.08 -30.93 25.46
C GLY A 102 -1.26 -30.86 26.73
N ILE A 103 -0.95 -32.00 27.37
CA ILE A 103 -0.09 -32.06 28.54
C ILE A 103 1.38 -32.11 28.10
N ALA A 104 2.23 -31.34 28.77
CA ALA A 104 3.67 -31.38 28.52
C ALA A 104 4.24 -32.77 28.82
N ILE A 105 5.01 -33.31 27.88
CA ILE A 105 5.67 -34.60 28.05
C ILE A 105 6.89 -34.41 28.96
N GLU A 106 7.14 -35.37 29.84
CA GLU A 106 8.34 -35.38 30.69
C GLU A 106 9.61 -35.31 29.83
N ASP A 107 10.59 -34.52 30.27
CA ASP A 107 11.79 -34.16 29.50
C ASP A 107 11.52 -33.53 28.11
N GLY A 108 10.28 -33.09 27.87
CA GLY A 108 9.82 -32.51 26.61
C GLY A 108 10.22 -31.05 26.37
N SER A 109 11.14 -30.47 27.15
CA SER A 109 11.65 -29.10 26.95
C SER A 109 13.00 -29.06 26.26
N PHE A 110 13.18 -28.15 25.30
CA PHE A 110 14.44 -27.86 24.63
C PHE A 110 14.74 -26.36 24.70
N GLU A 111 15.98 -25.99 24.99
CA GLU A 111 16.43 -24.60 24.98
C GLU A 111 17.89 -24.57 24.50
N SER A 112 18.20 -23.68 23.56
CA SER A 112 19.56 -23.52 23.07
C SER A 112 19.79 -22.11 22.54
N LEU A 113 20.90 -21.50 22.96
CA LEU A 113 21.46 -20.33 22.29
C LEU A 113 22.03 -20.72 20.94
N ILE A 114 21.96 -19.80 19.98
CA ILE A 114 22.47 -20.00 18.63
C ILE A 114 23.49 -18.90 18.35
N ARG A 115 24.67 -19.29 17.87
CA ARG A 115 25.73 -18.35 17.50
C ARG A 115 25.32 -17.52 16.28
N PRO A 116 25.17 -16.19 16.42
CA PRO A 116 24.88 -15.34 15.28
C PRO A 116 26.14 -15.07 14.45
N HIS A 117 25.96 -14.81 13.16
CA HIS A 117 27.01 -14.30 12.27
C HIS A 117 27.19 -12.79 12.42
N ARG A 118 26.22 -12.12 13.05
CA ARG A 118 26.19 -10.68 13.26
C ARG A 118 26.19 -10.34 14.74
N LYS A 119 26.68 -9.14 15.05
CA LYS A 119 26.72 -8.62 16.42
C LYS A 119 25.30 -8.41 16.95
N ILE A 120 25.00 -8.95 18.14
CA ILE A 120 23.79 -8.67 18.89
C ILE A 120 23.84 -7.21 19.33
N THR A 121 22.83 -6.42 19.00
CA THR A 121 22.80 -4.99 19.35
C THR A 121 22.50 -4.81 20.84
N PRO A 122 22.88 -3.68 21.46
CA PRO A 122 22.52 -3.39 22.85
C PRO A 122 21.01 -3.47 23.10
N TYR A 123 20.19 -3.03 22.14
CA TYR A 123 18.73 -3.15 22.21
C TYR A 123 18.27 -4.61 22.36
N ILE A 124 18.75 -5.51 21.49
CA ILE A 124 18.41 -6.94 21.58
C ILE A 124 18.96 -7.54 22.87
N THR A 125 20.16 -7.15 23.30
CA THR A 125 20.71 -7.61 24.59
C THR A 125 19.87 -7.13 25.78
N THR A 126 19.32 -5.92 25.76
CA THR A 126 18.40 -5.44 26.80
C THR A 126 17.06 -6.15 26.74
N LEU A 127 16.56 -6.42 25.53
CA LEU A 127 15.29 -7.10 25.33
C LEU A 127 15.37 -8.56 25.79
N THR A 128 16.39 -9.29 25.33
CA THR A 128 16.48 -10.75 25.52
C THR A 128 17.44 -11.18 26.61
N GLY A 129 18.24 -10.28 27.17
CA GLY A 129 19.33 -10.64 28.07
C GLY A 129 20.50 -11.39 27.41
N ILE A 130 20.44 -11.68 26.10
CA ILE A 130 21.49 -12.41 25.38
C ILE A 130 22.60 -11.45 24.98
N THR A 131 23.80 -11.67 25.51
CA THR A 131 24.98 -10.85 25.22
C THR A 131 25.78 -11.42 24.04
N ASN A 132 26.59 -10.57 23.40
CA ASN A 132 27.52 -11.01 22.36
C ASN A 132 28.51 -12.07 22.86
N GLU A 133 28.90 -12.04 24.14
CA GLU A 133 29.81 -13.05 24.69
C GLU A 133 29.12 -14.42 24.81
N MET A 134 27.86 -14.45 25.25
CA MET A 134 27.05 -15.67 25.26
C MET A 134 26.88 -16.26 23.85
N GLY A 135 26.65 -15.39 22.85
CA GLY A 135 26.51 -15.79 21.45
C GLY A 135 27.79 -16.35 20.83
N LYS A 136 28.98 -15.86 21.22
CA LYS A 136 30.27 -16.33 20.68
C LYS A 136 30.56 -17.80 21.01
N THR A 137 30.22 -18.23 22.23
CA THR A 137 30.44 -19.58 22.72
C THR A 137 29.28 -20.54 22.42
N ALA A 138 28.18 -20.03 21.86
CA ALA A 138 27.01 -20.83 21.52
C ALA A 138 27.27 -21.78 20.32
N PRO A 139 26.53 -22.89 20.23
CA PRO A 139 26.53 -23.75 19.05
C PRO A 139 26.00 -23.02 17.81
N THR A 140 26.38 -23.49 16.62
CA THR A 140 25.93 -22.94 15.34
C THR A 140 24.49 -23.29 15.04
N PHE A 141 23.85 -22.49 14.18
CA PHE A 141 22.49 -22.77 13.73
C PHE A 141 22.31 -24.21 13.19
N PRO A 142 23.20 -24.75 12.32
CA PRO A 142 23.11 -26.15 11.91
C PRO A 142 23.16 -27.16 13.06
N GLU A 143 24.05 -26.98 14.04
CA GLU A 143 24.16 -27.89 15.18
C GLU A 143 22.88 -27.90 16.02
N VAL A 144 22.33 -26.71 16.29
CA VAL A 144 21.08 -26.56 17.06
C VAL A 144 19.89 -27.13 16.33
N MET A 145 19.71 -26.86 15.03
CA MET A 145 18.59 -27.42 14.26
C MET A 145 18.66 -28.95 14.20
N ASN A 146 19.84 -29.52 13.94
CA ASN A 146 20.00 -30.97 13.97
C ASN A 146 19.70 -31.54 15.36
N SER A 147 20.11 -30.87 16.44
CA SER A 147 19.80 -31.30 17.82
C SER A 147 18.31 -31.20 18.12
N PHE A 148 17.65 -30.12 17.70
CA PHE A 148 16.24 -29.84 17.94
C PHE A 148 15.34 -30.88 17.27
N PHE A 149 15.52 -31.14 15.96
CA PHE A 149 14.71 -32.14 15.27
C PHE A 149 14.96 -33.56 15.78
N ARG A 150 16.22 -33.90 16.15
CA ARG A 150 16.53 -35.18 16.82
C ARG A 150 15.85 -35.29 18.18
N PHE A 151 15.83 -34.22 18.95
CA PHE A 151 15.15 -34.13 20.25
C PHE A 151 13.64 -34.36 20.08
N VAL A 152 12.97 -33.60 19.22
CA VAL A 152 11.52 -33.74 18.97
C VAL A 152 11.19 -35.17 18.52
N GLY A 153 11.91 -35.70 17.54
CA GLY A 153 11.71 -37.08 17.08
C GLY A 153 12.00 -38.12 18.17
N GLY A 154 12.95 -37.85 19.07
CA GLY A 154 13.24 -38.67 20.25
C GLY A 154 12.09 -38.70 21.25
N ILE A 155 11.62 -37.53 21.69
CA ILE A 155 10.50 -37.39 22.65
C ILE A 155 9.23 -38.02 22.09
N VAL A 156 8.89 -37.75 20.82
CA VAL A 156 7.70 -38.34 20.18
C VAL A 156 7.81 -39.86 20.12
N ARG A 157 8.99 -40.43 19.79
CA ARG A 157 9.19 -41.90 19.80
C ARG A 157 9.06 -42.49 21.21
N SER A 158 9.69 -41.89 22.20
CA SER A 158 9.59 -42.34 23.60
C SER A 158 8.15 -42.29 24.10
N HIS A 159 7.43 -41.21 23.78
CA HIS A 159 6.01 -41.07 24.10
C HIS A 159 5.16 -42.15 23.43
N CYS A 160 5.36 -42.45 22.15
CA CYS A 160 4.67 -43.54 21.47
C CYS A 160 4.88 -44.89 22.16
N ILE A 161 6.11 -45.18 22.60
CA ILE A 161 6.47 -46.43 23.29
C ILE A 161 5.78 -46.51 24.66
N LEU A 162 5.85 -45.44 25.47
CA LEU A 162 5.33 -45.42 26.83
C LEU A 162 3.79 -45.39 26.88
N SER A 163 3.16 -44.68 25.95
CA SER A 163 1.70 -44.52 25.90
C SER A 163 0.99 -45.54 25.01
N SER A 164 1.74 -46.45 24.35
CA SER A 164 1.22 -47.35 23.31
C SER A 164 0.41 -46.64 22.21
N THR A 165 0.72 -45.36 21.94
CA THR A 165 -0.03 -44.49 21.03
C THR A 165 0.77 -44.24 19.75
N ILE A 166 0.10 -44.31 18.61
CA ILE A 166 0.68 -43.91 17.32
C ILE A 166 0.44 -42.42 17.14
N VAL A 167 1.49 -41.65 16.85
CA VAL A 167 1.39 -40.22 16.52
C VAL A 167 1.31 -40.06 15.01
N ASP A 168 0.20 -39.47 14.55
CA ASP A 168 -0.13 -39.28 13.14
C ASP A 168 0.44 -37.96 12.58
N ALA A 169 0.59 -36.93 13.43
CA ALA A 169 1.16 -35.64 13.03
C ALA A 169 1.90 -34.95 14.18
N ILE A 170 2.93 -34.17 13.81
CA ILE A 170 3.65 -33.24 14.69
C ILE A 170 3.35 -31.83 14.21
N VAL A 171 2.75 -31.01 15.09
CA VAL A 171 2.27 -29.66 14.77
C VAL A 171 3.09 -28.63 15.53
N LEU A 172 3.77 -27.73 14.81
CA LEU A 172 4.46 -26.61 15.46
C LEU A 172 3.46 -25.54 15.90
N VAL A 173 3.64 -24.95 17.08
CA VAL A 173 2.76 -23.93 17.63
C VAL A 173 3.60 -22.72 18.03
N ALA A 174 3.26 -21.55 17.50
CA ALA A 174 3.91 -20.29 17.85
C ALA A 174 2.87 -19.16 17.95
N HIS A 175 3.18 -18.13 18.73
CA HIS A 175 2.36 -16.92 18.77
C HIS A 175 2.87 -15.94 17.71
N ASN A 176 2.03 -15.55 16.75
CA ASN A 176 2.45 -14.79 15.55
C ASN A 176 3.32 -15.61 14.57
N GLY A 177 3.28 -16.94 14.68
CA GLY A 177 4.12 -17.86 13.92
C GLY A 177 4.01 -17.72 12.40
N ARG A 178 2.82 -17.40 11.86
CA ARG A 178 2.62 -17.20 10.41
C ARG A 178 3.41 -16.00 9.88
N ALA A 179 3.60 -14.99 10.73
CA ALA A 179 4.23 -13.73 10.34
C ALA A 179 5.64 -13.55 10.91
N PHE A 180 6.14 -14.42 11.79
CA PHE A 180 7.47 -14.27 12.37
C PHE A 180 8.25 -15.59 12.37
N ASP A 181 7.98 -16.48 13.32
CA ASP A 181 8.81 -17.64 13.65
C ASP A 181 8.99 -18.61 12.50
N ILE A 182 7.88 -19.01 11.87
CA ILE A 182 7.89 -20.02 10.79
C ILE A 182 8.67 -19.49 9.58
N PRO A 183 8.43 -18.26 9.06
CA PRO A 183 9.26 -17.68 8.02
C PRO A 183 10.75 -17.53 8.39
N PHE A 184 11.09 -17.19 9.64
CA PHE A 184 12.48 -17.08 10.10
C PHE A 184 13.19 -18.43 10.14
N LEU A 185 12.51 -19.44 10.67
CA LEU A 185 12.98 -20.83 10.70
C LEU A 185 13.22 -21.36 9.28
N LEU A 186 12.23 -21.23 8.39
CA LEU A 186 12.33 -21.71 7.01
C LEU A 186 13.45 -21.04 6.23
N ARG A 187 13.62 -19.72 6.36
CA ARG A 187 14.72 -19.00 5.72
C ARG A 187 16.07 -19.48 6.24
N SER A 188 16.19 -19.67 7.55
CA SER A 188 17.47 -20.06 8.17
C SER A 188 17.83 -21.50 7.80
N LEU A 189 16.85 -22.42 7.79
CA LEU A 189 17.03 -23.76 7.23
C LEU A 189 17.42 -23.70 5.75
N GLN A 190 16.83 -22.78 4.98
CA GLN A 190 17.16 -22.62 3.57
C GLN A 190 18.60 -22.12 3.36
N GLY A 191 19.02 -21.10 4.10
CA GLY A 191 20.36 -20.52 4.02
C GLY A 191 21.48 -21.47 4.43
N HIS A 192 21.15 -22.49 5.24
CA HIS A 192 22.09 -23.51 5.69
C HIS A 192 21.95 -24.86 4.97
N ASN A 193 21.09 -24.98 3.96
CA ASN A 193 20.79 -26.24 3.25
C ASN A 193 20.30 -27.38 4.17
N LEU A 194 19.43 -27.05 5.13
CA LEU A 194 18.87 -27.97 6.14
C LEU A 194 17.36 -28.16 6.01
N GLN A 195 16.80 -27.86 4.85
CA GLN A 195 15.36 -27.95 4.59
C GLN A 195 14.84 -29.38 4.72
N SER A 196 15.69 -30.37 4.47
CA SER A 196 15.36 -31.79 4.62
C SER A 196 14.94 -32.13 6.04
N LEU A 197 15.44 -31.45 7.07
CA LEU A 197 15.09 -31.71 8.47
C LEU A 197 13.58 -31.60 8.75
N LEU A 198 12.87 -30.75 8.00
CA LEU A 198 11.41 -30.66 8.09
C LEU A 198 10.71 -31.82 7.39
N SER A 199 11.27 -32.36 6.30
CA SER A 199 10.70 -33.46 5.51
C SER A 199 11.17 -34.86 5.92
N ASP A 200 12.22 -34.97 6.75
CA ASP A 200 12.81 -36.25 7.19
C ASP A 200 11.84 -37.08 8.04
N ASP A 201 10.91 -36.40 8.75
CA ASP A 201 9.78 -37.04 9.42
C ASP A 201 8.48 -36.67 8.68
N PRO A 202 7.78 -37.63 8.04
CA PRO A 202 6.57 -37.36 7.27
C PRO A 202 5.40 -36.86 8.13
N ARG A 203 5.51 -36.94 9.46
CA ARG A 203 4.51 -36.40 10.40
C ARG A 203 4.62 -34.89 10.56
N ASN A 204 5.75 -34.29 10.17
CA ASN A 204 5.89 -32.85 10.08
C ASN A 204 5.14 -32.34 8.86
N GLY A 205 4.48 -31.18 8.97
CA GLY A 205 3.76 -30.62 7.81
C GLY A 205 2.86 -29.44 8.14
N TYR A 206 2.57 -29.24 9.42
CA TYR A 206 1.58 -28.26 9.84
C TYR A 206 2.07 -27.40 11.01
N PHE A 207 1.51 -26.20 11.12
CA PHE A 207 1.69 -25.31 12.25
C PHE A 207 0.40 -24.58 12.62
N ILE A 208 0.32 -24.13 13.88
CA ILE A 208 -0.77 -23.33 14.45
C ILE A 208 -0.23 -21.96 14.87
N ASP A 209 -1.00 -20.90 14.56
CA ASP A 209 -0.71 -19.52 14.97
C ASP A 209 -1.73 -19.05 16.01
N THR A 210 -1.33 -19.00 17.28
CA THR A 210 -2.27 -18.63 18.36
C THR A 210 -2.74 -17.18 18.27
N LEU A 211 -2.00 -16.28 17.60
CA LEU A 211 -2.45 -14.91 17.37
C LEU A 211 -3.65 -14.86 16.42
N HIS A 212 -3.75 -15.80 15.48
CA HIS A 212 -4.91 -15.93 14.61
C HIS A 212 -6.15 -16.38 15.38
N VAL A 213 -6.00 -17.35 16.30
CA VAL A 213 -7.08 -17.79 17.21
C VAL A 213 -7.59 -16.61 18.04
N ALA A 214 -6.68 -15.85 18.65
CA ALA A 214 -7.02 -14.68 19.47
C ALA A 214 -7.81 -13.62 18.68
N ARG A 215 -7.32 -13.24 17.49
CA ARG A 215 -7.94 -12.19 16.66
C ARG A 215 -9.31 -12.56 16.11
N THR A 216 -9.53 -13.84 15.85
CA THR A 216 -10.76 -14.29 15.21
C THR A 216 -11.86 -14.55 16.24
N PHE A 217 -11.51 -15.01 17.44
CA PHE A 217 -12.48 -15.62 18.35
C PHE A 217 -12.62 -14.97 19.73
N LEU A 218 -11.71 -14.07 20.13
CA LEU A 218 -11.83 -13.34 21.40
C LEU A 218 -12.57 -11.99 21.29
N GLY A 219 -13.05 -11.61 20.10
CA GLY A 219 -13.55 -10.26 19.78
C GLY A 219 -15.01 -9.92 20.10
N CYS A 220 -15.76 -10.74 20.84
CA CYS A 220 -17.23 -10.63 20.92
C CYS A 220 -17.88 -10.61 22.33
N SER A 221 -17.13 -10.41 23.42
CA SER A 221 -17.71 -10.38 24.78
C SER A 221 -17.17 -9.22 25.64
N ALA A 222 -17.89 -8.83 26.70
CA ALA A 222 -17.56 -7.72 27.60
C ALA A 222 -16.23 -7.89 28.38
N ALA A 223 -15.62 -9.07 28.31
CA ALA A 223 -14.29 -9.39 28.84
C ALA A 223 -13.32 -9.71 27.68
N THR A 224 -13.01 -8.72 26.85
CA THR A 224 -11.98 -8.85 25.80
C THR A 224 -10.62 -8.37 26.31
N PRO A 225 -9.51 -9.06 26.01
CA PRO A 225 -8.17 -8.56 26.31
C PRO A 225 -7.91 -7.24 25.59
N THR A 226 -7.09 -6.36 26.19
CA THR A 226 -6.83 -5.00 25.67
C THR A 226 -6.13 -5.00 24.31
N ASN A 227 -5.36 -6.06 24.03
CA ASN A 227 -4.72 -6.36 22.77
C ASN A 227 -4.42 -7.87 22.70
N ASN A 228 -3.92 -8.37 21.57
CA ASN A 228 -3.66 -9.79 21.35
C ASN A 228 -2.18 -10.18 21.50
N ARG A 229 -1.35 -9.41 22.22
CA ARG A 229 0.03 -9.80 22.52
C ARG A 229 0.05 -10.96 23.52
N LEU A 230 1.06 -11.83 23.44
CA LEU A 230 1.15 -13.02 24.29
C LEU A 230 1.04 -12.69 25.79
N GLY A 231 1.80 -11.71 26.29
CA GLY A 231 1.72 -11.30 27.70
C GLY A 231 0.34 -10.79 28.12
N THR A 232 -0.39 -10.09 27.24
CA THR A 232 -1.76 -9.65 27.52
C THR A 232 -2.75 -10.82 27.53
N LEU A 233 -2.56 -11.80 26.65
CA LEU A 233 -3.35 -13.03 26.64
C LEU A 233 -3.06 -13.90 27.86
N PHE A 234 -1.80 -13.99 28.28
CA PHE A 234 -1.39 -14.67 29.49
C PHE A 234 -2.07 -14.05 30.71
N GLN A 235 -1.97 -12.73 30.88
CA GLN A 235 -2.64 -12.00 31.96
C GLN A 235 -4.16 -12.17 31.92
N PHE A 236 -4.75 -12.22 30.73
CA PHE A 236 -6.17 -12.46 30.57
C PHE A 236 -6.59 -13.87 31.04
N VAL A 237 -5.76 -14.88 30.79
CA VAL A 237 -6.03 -16.28 31.17
C VAL A 237 -5.75 -16.54 32.66
N THR A 238 -4.69 -15.94 33.21
CA THR A 238 -4.18 -16.27 34.56
C THR A 238 -4.49 -15.21 35.61
N GLY A 239 -4.76 -13.97 35.21
CA GLY A 239 -4.83 -12.81 36.10
C GLY A 239 -3.45 -12.29 36.57
N ALA A 240 -2.35 -12.92 36.14
CA ALA A 240 -0.98 -12.58 36.56
C ALA A 240 -0.17 -11.94 35.42
N GLU A 241 0.83 -11.14 35.77
CA GLU A 241 1.80 -10.63 34.79
C GLU A 241 2.82 -11.72 34.42
N MET A 242 3.36 -11.62 33.21
CA MET A 242 4.30 -12.60 32.68
C MET A 242 5.71 -12.30 33.20
N GLU A 243 6.33 -13.25 33.88
CA GLU A 243 7.73 -13.19 34.30
C GLU A 243 8.66 -13.63 33.16
N ASN A 244 9.85 -13.01 33.03
CA ASN A 244 10.86 -13.34 32.00
C ASN A 244 10.37 -13.20 30.54
N SER A 245 9.56 -12.17 30.27
CA SER A 245 9.21 -11.78 28.90
C SER A 245 10.46 -11.58 28.05
N HIS A 246 10.46 -12.10 26.82
CA HIS A 246 11.56 -11.98 25.85
C HIS A 246 12.79 -12.87 26.14
N ARG A 247 12.59 -13.94 26.92
CA ARG A 247 13.42 -15.14 26.83
C ARG A 247 12.59 -16.21 26.14
N ALA A 248 13.16 -16.91 25.16
CA ALA A 248 12.41 -17.86 24.33
C ALA A 248 11.65 -18.89 25.19
N MET A 249 12.27 -19.42 26.25
CA MET A 249 11.62 -20.40 27.14
C MET A 249 10.55 -19.78 28.05
N GLY A 250 10.69 -18.50 28.44
CA GLY A 250 9.66 -17.77 29.16
C GLY A 250 8.39 -17.62 28.32
N ASP A 251 8.58 -17.24 27.06
CA ASP A 251 7.50 -17.05 26.09
C ASP A 251 6.86 -18.40 25.71
N VAL A 252 7.63 -19.49 25.58
CA VAL A 252 7.08 -20.85 25.39
C VAL A 252 6.20 -21.29 26.56
N LYS A 253 6.60 -21.00 27.82
CA LYS A 253 5.80 -21.33 29.01
C LYS A 253 4.51 -20.51 29.06
N ALA A 254 4.57 -19.22 28.72
CA ALA A 254 3.39 -18.38 28.63
C ALA A 254 2.45 -18.86 27.51
N LEU A 255 3.01 -19.22 26.35
CA LEU A 255 2.28 -19.81 25.23
C LEU A 255 1.62 -21.12 25.63
N TYR A 256 2.28 -21.97 26.41
CA TYR A 256 1.70 -23.20 26.95
C TYR A 256 0.44 -22.93 27.78
N THR A 257 0.52 -21.98 28.71
CA THR A 257 -0.63 -21.59 29.53
C THR A 257 -1.79 -21.03 28.69
N VAL A 258 -1.50 -20.16 27.72
CA VAL A 258 -2.51 -19.58 26.82
C VAL A 258 -3.12 -20.66 25.92
N PHE A 259 -2.30 -21.50 25.30
CA PHE A 259 -2.72 -22.52 24.35
C PHE A 259 -3.61 -23.59 24.99
N ARG A 260 -3.35 -23.94 26.26
CA ARG A 260 -4.17 -24.89 27.04
C ARG A 260 -5.46 -24.31 27.60
N SER A 261 -5.63 -22.98 27.58
CA SER A 261 -6.90 -22.40 28.04
C SER A 261 -8.05 -22.87 27.13
N PRO A 262 -9.26 -23.09 27.67
CA PRO A 262 -10.40 -23.56 26.87
C PRO A 262 -10.67 -22.72 25.62
N GLN A 263 -10.46 -21.40 25.73
CA GLN A 263 -10.66 -20.44 24.65
C GLN A 263 -9.76 -20.69 23.44
N PHE A 264 -8.56 -21.24 23.65
CA PHE A 264 -7.60 -21.55 22.60
C PHE A 264 -7.59 -23.03 22.24
N TRP A 265 -7.62 -23.90 23.24
CA TRP A 265 -7.57 -25.35 23.05
C TRP A 265 -8.71 -25.82 22.16
N ASP A 266 -9.95 -25.40 22.43
CA ASP A 266 -11.13 -25.86 21.69
C ASP A 266 -11.15 -25.38 20.23
N ARG A 267 -10.41 -24.30 19.92
CA ARG A 267 -10.37 -23.65 18.61
C ARG A 267 -9.04 -23.83 17.87
N ARG A 268 -8.11 -24.60 18.42
CA ARG A 268 -6.73 -24.74 17.90
C ARG A 268 -6.68 -25.19 16.43
N ILE A 269 -7.62 -26.04 16.03
CA ILE A 269 -7.72 -26.60 14.68
C ILE A 269 -8.11 -25.54 13.65
N GLU A 270 -8.87 -24.52 14.07
CA GLU A 270 -9.33 -23.43 13.19
C GLU A 270 -8.16 -22.57 12.67
N SER A 271 -6.99 -22.67 13.31
CA SER A 271 -5.76 -21.99 12.89
C SER A 271 -4.68 -22.93 12.33
N LEU A 272 -5.05 -24.12 11.86
CA LEU A 272 -4.10 -25.03 11.20
C LEU A 272 -3.63 -24.45 9.86
N ASN A 273 -2.31 -24.44 9.64
CA ASN A 273 -1.68 -24.03 8.38
C ASN A 273 -0.69 -25.11 7.94
N ALA A 274 -0.63 -25.41 6.64
CA ALA A 274 0.45 -26.22 6.09
C ALA A 274 1.73 -25.37 5.92
N PHE A 275 2.91 -25.99 6.01
CA PHE A 275 4.14 -25.32 5.60
C PHE A 275 4.08 -24.91 4.12
N PRO A 276 4.58 -23.73 3.75
CA PRO A 276 4.69 -23.35 2.35
C PRO A 276 5.65 -24.31 1.62
N PRO A 277 5.41 -24.60 0.32
CA PRO A 277 6.30 -25.46 -0.44
C PRO A 277 7.71 -24.88 -0.47
N ILE A 278 8.68 -25.68 -0.01
CA ILE A 278 10.09 -25.33 -0.06
C ILE A 278 10.58 -25.63 -1.49
N PRO A 279 11.11 -24.66 -2.24
CA PRO A 279 11.65 -24.94 -3.57
C PRO A 279 12.81 -25.93 -3.45
N ALA A 280 12.81 -26.99 -4.26
CA ALA A 280 13.95 -27.89 -4.37
C ALA A 280 15.18 -27.09 -4.85
N VAL A 281 16.35 -27.38 -4.28
CA VAL A 281 17.61 -26.78 -4.74
C VAL A 281 17.95 -27.40 -6.10
N ASP A 282 17.61 -26.70 -7.17
CA ASP A 282 18.10 -27.01 -8.50
C ASP A 282 19.57 -26.58 -8.60
N VAL A 283 20.48 -27.53 -8.41
CA VAL A 283 21.85 -27.44 -8.93
C VAL A 283 21.80 -27.98 -10.35
N SER A 284 21.09 -27.27 -11.22
CA SER A 284 21.06 -27.53 -12.66
C SER A 284 21.25 -26.18 -13.36
N THR A 285 22.30 -26.14 -14.14
CA THR A 285 22.55 -25.12 -15.15
C THR A 285 21.60 -25.43 -16.29
N GLU A 286 20.42 -24.84 -16.30
CA GLU A 286 19.48 -24.85 -17.43
C GLU A 286 18.97 -23.41 -17.57
N SER A 287 19.33 -22.62 -18.59
CA SER A 287 19.04 -22.79 -20.02
C SER A 287 17.58 -23.17 -20.26
N ASP A 288 16.68 -22.20 -20.06
CA ASP A 288 15.38 -22.22 -20.71
C ASP A 288 15.12 -20.91 -21.44
N SER A 289 14.94 -21.10 -22.74
CA SER A 289 14.37 -20.19 -23.72
C SER A 289 12.91 -19.94 -23.38
N ASP A 290 12.61 -18.72 -22.94
CA ASP A 290 11.29 -18.12 -23.08
C ASP A 290 11.46 -16.61 -23.25
N GLU A 291 11.10 -16.15 -24.46
CA GLU A 291 11.17 -14.76 -24.88
C GLU A 291 10.26 -13.88 -24.02
N SER A 292 10.85 -13.19 -23.05
CA SER A 292 10.27 -11.98 -22.48
C SER A 292 11.37 -10.97 -22.21
N ASP A 293 11.30 -9.86 -22.96
CA ASP A 293 12.25 -8.75 -23.02
C ASP A 293 12.89 -8.41 -21.66
N SER A 294 14.14 -8.84 -21.50
CA SER A 294 15.07 -8.32 -20.53
C SER A 294 15.77 -7.10 -21.12
N ASP A 295 15.21 -5.91 -20.89
CA ASP A 295 16.00 -4.67 -20.99
C ASP A 295 16.92 -4.60 -19.76
N THR A 296 17.96 -5.42 -19.74
CA THR A 296 19.14 -5.22 -18.90
C THR A 296 20.20 -4.54 -19.75
N ASP A 297 20.42 -3.25 -19.54
CA ASP A 297 21.50 -2.48 -20.15
C ASP A 297 22.85 -3.16 -19.86
N SER A 298 23.41 -3.79 -20.88
CA SER A 298 24.78 -4.29 -20.91
C SER A 298 25.73 -3.13 -21.20
N VAL A 299 26.47 -2.70 -20.17
CA VAL A 299 27.74 -1.98 -20.36
C VAL A 299 28.83 -2.86 -19.75
N GLU A 300 29.81 -3.20 -20.58
CA GLU A 300 30.92 -4.10 -20.29
C GLU A 300 31.76 -3.65 -19.08
N GLY A 301 32.23 -4.64 -18.32
CA GLY A 301 33.51 -4.55 -17.62
C GLY A 301 33.55 -3.80 -16.29
N ARG A 302 32.88 -4.32 -15.25
CA ARG A 302 33.41 -4.44 -13.87
C ARG A 302 32.39 -5.16 -12.98
N GLU A 303 32.77 -6.34 -12.51
CA GLU A 303 32.04 -7.16 -11.56
C GLU A 303 31.76 -6.34 -10.28
N ARG A 304 30.53 -5.83 -10.13
CA ARG A 304 30.02 -5.24 -8.89
C ARG A 304 28.85 -6.07 -8.41
N VAL A 305 29.05 -6.72 -7.27
CA VAL A 305 28.05 -7.40 -6.45
C VAL A 305 26.79 -6.54 -6.37
N LEU A 306 25.65 -7.09 -6.81
CA LEU A 306 24.32 -6.48 -6.68
C LEU A 306 23.95 -6.47 -5.19
N VAL A 307 24.19 -5.34 -4.52
CA VAL A 307 23.72 -5.10 -3.16
C VAL A 307 22.22 -4.78 -3.23
N GLU A 308 21.37 -5.71 -2.78
CA GLU A 308 19.99 -5.38 -2.40
C GLU A 308 20.05 -4.32 -1.30
N GLN A 309 19.77 -3.05 -1.66
CA GLN A 309 19.61 -2.00 -0.67
C GLN A 309 18.25 -2.13 -0.01
N ASP A 310 18.17 -3.04 0.96
CA ASP A 310 17.18 -2.98 2.02
C ASP A 310 17.41 -1.70 2.82
N ILE A 311 16.87 -0.57 2.35
CA ILE A 311 16.59 0.56 3.21
C ILE A 311 15.40 0.15 4.06
N ASP A 312 15.75 -0.36 5.24
CA ASP A 312 14.82 -0.50 6.34
C ASP A 312 14.58 0.91 6.90
N GLU A 313 13.58 1.60 6.36
CA GLU A 313 13.05 2.81 6.99
C GLU A 313 12.07 2.48 8.13
N SER A 314 11.95 1.20 8.51
CA SER A 314 11.49 0.81 9.84
C SER A 314 12.67 0.69 10.82
N ASP A 315 13.38 1.80 11.04
CA ASP A 315 13.71 2.16 12.42
C ASP A 315 13.93 3.68 12.58
N PRO A 316 12.85 4.41 12.88
CA PRO A 316 12.81 5.15 14.14
C PRO A 316 11.59 4.73 15.00
N GLU A 317 11.09 3.51 14.78
CA GLU A 317 9.95 2.95 15.52
C GLU A 317 10.37 1.97 16.63
N ASN A 318 11.68 1.71 16.85
CA ASN A 318 12.22 1.15 18.10
C ASN A 318 12.84 2.23 19.00
N GLU A 319 12.25 3.42 19.06
CA GLU A 319 12.35 4.28 20.25
C GLU A 319 10.94 4.46 20.85
N ASP A 320 10.29 3.35 21.20
CA ASP A 320 9.54 3.33 22.46
C ASP A 320 10.57 3.19 23.59
N VAL A 321 11.34 4.24 23.82
CA VAL A 321 12.08 4.43 25.07
C VAL A 321 12.02 5.90 25.43
N ASP A 322 11.10 6.25 26.33
CA ASP A 322 11.18 7.43 27.19
C ASP A 322 12.42 7.36 28.15
N GLU A 323 13.48 6.62 27.82
CA GLU A 323 14.50 6.24 28.80
C GLU A 323 15.83 5.71 28.21
N VAL A 324 16.56 6.47 27.38
CA VAL A 324 18.05 6.39 27.36
C VAL A 324 18.67 7.74 26.98
N LEU A 325 19.27 8.41 27.97
CA LEU A 325 20.23 9.50 27.79
C LEU A 325 21.63 8.89 27.55
N GLY A 326 22.26 9.16 26.40
CA GLY A 326 23.69 8.87 26.13
C GLY A 326 23.92 8.40 24.69
N ASP A 327 24.78 8.90 23.79
CA ASP A 327 25.88 9.88 23.72
C ASP A 327 26.16 10.15 22.24
N TYR A 328 25.86 11.34 21.72
CA TYR A 328 26.37 11.86 20.44
C TYR A 328 26.13 13.37 20.32
N TRP A 329 26.91 14.18 21.05
CA TRP A 329 27.11 15.59 20.71
C TRP A 329 28.56 15.93 21.03
N GLN A 330 29.37 16.17 20.00
CA GLN A 330 30.67 16.82 20.17
C GLN A 330 30.45 18.32 20.24
N ASP A 331 31.09 18.92 21.24
CA ASP A 331 31.06 20.34 21.55
C ASP A 331 31.41 21.22 20.35
N GLY A 332 30.51 22.14 20.02
CA GLY A 332 30.69 23.10 18.93
C GLY A 332 29.54 24.12 18.90
N GLU A 333 29.61 25.11 19.80
CA GLU A 333 28.82 26.35 19.83
C GLU A 333 27.28 26.22 19.80
N PHE A 334 26.70 25.65 20.85
CA PHE A 334 25.27 25.80 21.13
C PHE A 334 25.09 26.27 22.58
N ILE A 335 24.63 27.51 22.75
CA ILE A 335 24.39 28.10 24.08
C ILE A 335 22.88 28.05 24.34
N PRO A 336 22.38 27.16 25.20
CA PRO A 336 21.03 27.26 25.71
C PRO A 336 20.97 28.47 26.65
N SER A 337 20.17 29.49 26.31
CA SER A 337 19.78 30.52 27.26
C SER A 337 18.34 30.26 27.67
N GLU A 338 18.03 30.34 28.97
CA GLU A 338 16.69 30.76 29.38
C GLU A 338 16.41 32.06 28.62
N VAL A 339 15.43 32.02 27.73
CA VAL A 339 15.15 33.13 26.83
C VAL A 339 14.37 34.14 27.67
N PRO A 340 14.91 35.33 27.95
CA PRO A 340 14.16 36.36 28.67
C PRO A 340 12.81 36.59 27.97
N GLU A 341 11.75 36.86 28.73
CA GLU A 341 10.39 37.10 28.20
C GLU A 341 10.41 38.07 27.00
N GLU A 342 11.26 39.10 27.06
CA GLU A 342 11.49 40.06 25.97
C GLU A 342 12.02 39.46 24.66
N MET A 343 12.90 38.46 24.72
CA MET A 343 13.45 37.80 23.53
C MET A 343 12.43 36.82 22.91
N PHE A 344 11.61 36.19 23.75
CA PHE A 344 10.45 35.40 23.31
C PHE A 344 9.36 36.28 22.67
N GLN A 345 9.16 37.47 23.23
CA GLN A 345 8.25 38.49 22.70
C GLN A 345 8.74 39.05 21.35
N LYS A 346 10.04 39.37 21.21
CA LYS A 346 10.67 39.75 19.93
C LYS A 346 10.58 38.65 18.86
N PHE A 347 10.78 37.38 19.24
CA PHE A 347 10.58 36.24 18.34
C PHE A 347 9.13 36.20 17.85
N THR A 348 8.17 36.36 18.76
CA THR A 348 6.73 36.36 18.44
C THR A 348 6.33 37.55 17.55
N GLU A 349 6.92 38.73 17.76
CA GLU A 349 6.71 39.94 16.95
C GLU A 349 7.22 39.80 15.50
N ARG A 350 8.28 39.00 15.26
CA ARG A 350 8.79 38.69 13.90
C ARG A 350 7.74 38.04 13.00
N PHE A 351 6.70 37.43 13.58
CA PHE A 351 5.63 36.73 12.86
C PHE A 351 4.31 37.51 12.82
N SER A 352 4.25 38.72 13.39
CA SER A 352 3.04 39.55 13.42
C SER A 352 2.73 40.24 12.08
N SER A 353 3.71 40.30 11.17
CA SER A 353 3.50 40.82 9.81
C SER A 353 3.10 39.69 8.85
N PRO A 354 1.99 39.80 8.10
CA PRO A 354 1.61 38.78 7.13
C PRO A 354 2.69 38.65 6.06
N ARG A 355 3.33 37.48 6.04
CA ARG A 355 4.31 37.11 5.03
C ARG A 355 3.56 36.97 3.71
N ARG A 356 3.88 37.83 2.76
CA ARG A 356 3.31 37.75 1.42
C ARG A 356 4.20 36.80 0.62
N PRO A 357 3.65 35.71 0.06
CA PRO A 357 4.30 35.08 -1.09
C PRO A 357 4.61 36.18 -2.11
N GLY A 358 5.72 36.05 -2.86
CA GLY A 358 6.16 37.09 -3.81
C GLY A 358 5.05 37.62 -4.73
N GLU A 359 5.30 38.72 -5.44
CA GLU A 359 4.31 39.57 -6.14
C GLU A 359 3.23 38.86 -7.01
N ARG A 360 3.43 37.59 -7.40
CA ARG A 360 2.47 36.81 -8.18
C ARG A 360 1.29 36.33 -7.32
N ARG A 361 0.08 36.58 -7.83
CA ARG A 361 -1.18 36.03 -7.29
C ARG A 361 -1.05 34.50 -7.14
N THR A 362 -1.39 33.96 -5.96
CA THR A 362 -1.42 32.51 -5.72
C THR A 362 -2.63 31.84 -6.39
N GLY A 363 -2.57 30.53 -6.58
CA GLY A 363 -3.58 29.74 -7.25
C GLY A 363 -3.40 29.73 -8.78
N LEU A 364 -4.52 29.71 -9.49
CA LEU A 364 -4.60 29.63 -10.95
C LEU A 364 -3.91 30.81 -11.66
N GLN A 365 -3.01 30.52 -12.61
CA GLN A 365 -2.23 31.53 -13.35
C GLN A 365 -2.77 31.87 -14.74
N VAL A 366 -3.84 31.21 -15.18
CA VAL A 366 -4.51 31.50 -16.45
C VAL A 366 -5.85 32.17 -16.22
N SER A 367 -6.40 32.81 -17.26
CA SER A 367 -7.76 33.35 -17.17
C SER A 367 -8.76 32.22 -16.88
N GLU A 368 -9.76 32.52 -16.05
CA GLU A 368 -10.77 31.55 -15.61
C GLU A 368 -11.47 30.87 -16.80
N GLY A 369 -11.68 31.60 -17.91
CA GLY A 369 -12.28 31.07 -19.14
C GLY A 369 -11.47 29.96 -19.84
N MET A 370 -10.16 29.85 -19.54
CA MET A 370 -9.30 28.77 -20.04
C MET A 370 -9.41 27.48 -19.23
N ALA A 371 -9.98 27.52 -18.03
CA ALA A 371 -10.16 26.37 -17.15
C ALA A 371 -11.63 26.17 -16.71
N ASN A 372 -12.58 26.88 -17.32
CA ASN A 372 -14.01 26.85 -16.95
C ASN A 372 -14.79 25.60 -17.38
N SER A 373 -14.12 24.59 -17.94
CA SER A 373 -14.72 23.28 -18.16
C SER A 373 -13.70 22.17 -17.88
N PRO A 374 -14.14 20.98 -17.45
CA PRO A 374 -13.24 19.89 -17.09
C PRO A 374 -12.23 19.52 -18.19
N ILE A 375 -12.70 19.45 -19.43
CA ILE A 375 -11.84 19.13 -20.58
C ILE A 375 -10.82 20.24 -20.88
N LYS A 376 -11.20 21.51 -20.72
CA LYS A 376 -10.27 22.62 -20.93
C LYS A 376 -9.17 22.60 -19.87
N ALA A 377 -9.54 22.45 -18.60
CA ALA A 377 -8.58 22.32 -17.50
C ALA A 377 -7.65 21.11 -17.68
N TRP A 378 -8.18 19.97 -18.13
CA TRP A 378 -7.38 18.78 -18.44
C TRP A 378 -6.39 19.02 -19.59
N ARG A 379 -6.83 19.68 -20.67
CA ARG A 379 -5.98 20.03 -21.83
C ARG A 379 -4.92 21.08 -21.53
N LEU A 380 -5.08 21.89 -20.48
CA LEU A 380 -4.00 22.78 -20.01
C LEU A 380 -2.78 21.99 -19.52
N ILE A 381 -3.00 20.83 -18.89
CA ILE A 381 -1.94 19.95 -18.40
C ILE A 381 -1.51 18.97 -19.49
N PHE A 382 -2.44 18.20 -20.04
CA PHE A 382 -2.19 17.23 -21.11
C PHE A 382 -2.36 17.90 -22.47
N THR A 383 -1.38 18.73 -22.82
CA THR A 383 -1.37 19.46 -24.09
C THR A 383 -1.24 18.49 -25.27
N THR A 384 -1.67 18.96 -26.45
CA THR A 384 -1.53 18.20 -27.70
C THR A 384 -0.07 17.77 -27.95
N ALA A 385 0.90 18.64 -27.67
CA ALA A 385 2.33 18.33 -27.83
C ALA A 385 2.81 17.18 -26.93
N ILE A 386 2.32 17.10 -25.68
CA ILE A 386 2.65 16.00 -24.76
C ILE A 386 2.06 14.68 -25.27
N LEU A 387 0.80 14.70 -25.69
CA LEU A 387 0.12 13.50 -26.21
C LEU A 387 0.77 13.00 -27.51
N GLU A 388 1.06 13.89 -28.45
CA GLU A 388 1.71 13.56 -29.73
C GLU A 388 3.12 13.01 -29.53
N ARG A 389 3.82 13.44 -28.48
CA ARG A 389 5.12 12.89 -28.12
C ARG A 389 5.03 11.45 -27.62
N ILE A 390 4.05 11.13 -26.77
CA ILE A 390 3.78 9.75 -26.35
C ILE A 390 3.45 8.88 -27.57
N VAL A 391 2.60 9.37 -28.47
CA VAL A 391 2.25 8.70 -29.73
C VAL A 391 3.50 8.43 -30.58
N LYS A 392 4.36 9.44 -30.76
CA LYS A 392 5.62 9.33 -31.50
C LYS A 392 6.50 8.22 -30.93
N HIS A 393 6.75 8.21 -29.62
CA HIS A 393 7.60 7.21 -28.98
C HIS A 393 6.98 5.81 -29.00
N THR A 394 5.67 5.71 -28.79
CA THR A 394 4.92 4.46 -28.88
C THR A 394 4.99 3.86 -30.29
N ASN A 395 4.82 4.68 -31.33
CA ASN A 395 4.97 4.24 -32.72
C ASN A 395 6.39 3.81 -33.05
N LYS A 396 7.39 4.58 -32.63
CA LYS A 396 8.80 4.23 -32.83
C LYS A 396 9.15 2.88 -32.18
N TYR A 397 8.66 2.64 -30.96
CA TYR A 397 8.86 1.37 -30.25
C TYR A 397 8.12 0.21 -30.92
N GLY A 398 6.84 0.42 -31.26
CA GLY A 398 6.02 -0.57 -31.94
C GLY A 398 6.63 -1.01 -33.28
N GLN A 399 7.10 -0.04 -34.07
CA GLN A 399 7.82 -0.30 -35.33
C GLN A 399 9.10 -1.11 -35.11
N LYS A 400 9.87 -0.80 -34.05
CA LYS A 400 11.11 -1.54 -33.72
C LYS A 400 10.85 -2.99 -33.31
N LYS A 401 9.74 -3.26 -32.62
CA LYS A 401 9.40 -4.60 -32.11
C LYS A 401 8.62 -5.48 -33.08
N LEU A 402 7.76 -4.89 -33.90
CA LEU A 402 6.87 -5.63 -34.81
C LEU A 402 7.18 -5.41 -36.30
N SER A 403 8.12 -4.51 -36.63
CA SER A 403 8.49 -4.21 -38.02
C SER A 403 7.26 -3.93 -38.90
N LEU A 404 7.02 -4.73 -39.94
CA LEU A 404 5.91 -4.52 -40.90
C LEU A 404 4.52 -4.78 -40.29
N ASP A 405 4.43 -5.50 -39.17
CA ASP A 405 3.15 -5.82 -38.51
C ASP A 405 2.65 -4.69 -37.60
N TRP A 406 3.43 -3.61 -37.44
CA TRP A 406 3.01 -2.45 -36.67
C TRP A 406 2.06 -1.55 -37.47
N THR A 407 0.81 -1.46 -37.03
CA THR A 407 -0.08 -0.37 -37.47
C THR A 407 0.20 0.87 -36.62
N PRO A 408 0.51 2.04 -37.21
CA PRO A 408 0.68 3.27 -36.44
C PRO A 408 -0.58 3.61 -35.63
N ILE A 409 -0.38 4.10 -34.42
CA ILE A 409 -1.43 4.71 -33.60
C ILE A 409 -1.42 6.23 -33.78
N ASP A 410 -2.54 6.88 -33.54
CA ASP A 410 -2.64 8.33 -33.55
C ASP A 410 -3.00 8.90 -32.16
N LYS A 411 -3.30 10.20 -32.12
CA LYS A 411 -3.71 10.88 -30.88
C LYS A 411 -5.08 10.43 -30.41
N ALA A 412 -6.00 10.09 -31.31
CA ALA A 412 -7.33 9.61 -30.97
C ALA A 412 -7.24 8.26 -30.25
N ASP A 413 -6.40 7.35 -30.75
CA ASP A 413 -6.11 6.07 -30.09
C ASP A 413 -5.61 6.24 -28.66
N LEU A 414 -4.71 7.20 -28.43
CA LEU A 414 -4.20 7.50 -27.09
C LEU A 414 -5.28 8.10 -26.18
N THR A 415 -6.12 9.01 -26.70
CA THR A 415 -7.21 9.59 -25.92
C THR A 415 -8.29 8.57 -25.58
N ASP A 416 -8.61 7.65 -26.48
CA ASP A 416 -9.54 6.54 -26.24
C ASP A 416 -9.00 5.58 -25.18
N PHE A 417 -7.71 5.26 -25.25
CA PHE A 417 -7.03 4.48 -24.23
C PHE A 417 -7.14 5.16 -22.85
N ILE A 418 -6.85 6.46 -22.75
CA ILE A 418 -6.98 7.23 -21.50
C ILE A 418 -8.44 7.29 -21.02
N ALA A 419 -9.40 7.47 -21.92
CA ALA A 419 -10.81 7.50 -21.57
C ALA A 419 -11.27 6.16 -20.95
N VAL A 420 -10.85 5.03 -21.52
CA VAL A 420 -11.09 3.71 -20.91
C VAL A 420 -10.41 3.59 -19.55
N LEU A 421 -9.17 4.05 -19.38
CA LEU A 421 -8.50 4.06 -18.06
C LEU A 421 -9.30 4.84 -17.01
N PHE A 422 -9.91 5.97 -17.39
CA PHE A 422 -10.77 6.74 -16.50
C PHE A 422 -12.06 6.00 -16.15
N VAL A 423 -12.74 5.41 -17.13
CA VAL A 423 -13.91 4.55 -16.91
C VAL A 423 -13.56 3.41 -15.95
N MET A 424 -12.39 2.79 -16.13
CA MET A 424 -11.88 1.73 -15.25
C MET A 424 -11.64 2.23 -13.82
N SER A 425 -11.09 3.44 -13.67
CA SER A 425 -10.85 4.09 -12.37
C SER A 425 -12.14 4.43 -11.63
N ILE A 426 -13.20 4.78 -12.36
CA ILE A 426 -14.50 5.19 -11.81
C ILE A 426 -15.29 3.96 -11.33
N GLN A 427 -15.36 2.89 -12.14
CA GLN A 427 -16.16 1.71 -11.83
C GLN A 427 -15.47 0.72 -10.86
N LYS A 428 -14.17 0.87 -10.57
CA LYS A 428 -13.40 0.14 -9.54
C LYS A 428 -13.61 -1.39 -9.51
N ARG A 429 -13.77 -2.03 -10.68
CA ARG A 429 -13.96 -3.49 -10.80
C ARG A 429 -12.63 -4.24 -10.72
N LYS A 430 -12.50 -5.25 -9.87
CA LYS A 430 -11.27 -6.08 -9.73
C LYS A 430 -11.12 -7.13 -10.83
N ASP A 431 -11.29 -6.74 -12.09
CA ASP A 431 -11.32 -7.66 -13.24
C ASP A 431 -10.10 -7.48 -14.16
N LYS A 432 -9.72 -8.56 -14.86
CA LYS A 432 -8.69 -8.50 -15.91
C LYS A 432 -9.13 -7.54 -17.02
N PRO A 433 -8.21 -6.77 -17.66
CA PRO A 433 -8.56 -5.84 -18.75
C PRO A 433 -9.37 -6.46 -19.88
N SER A 434 -9.17 -7.75 -20.19
CA SER A 434 -9.95 -8.49 -21.19
C SER A 434 -11.45 -8.53 -20.89
N ASN A 435 -11.85 -8.57 -19.62
CA ASN A 435 -13.26 -8.69 -19.23
C ASN A 435 -14.07 -7.45 -19.63
N TRP A 436 -13.44 -6.27 -19.61
CA TRP A 436 -14.07 -4.99 -19.99
C TRP A 436 -14.57 -5.00 -21.43
N PHE A 437 -13.93 -5.81 -22.29
CA PHE A 437 -14.27 -5.96 -23.71
C PHE A 437 -14.90 -7.33 -24.01
N SER A 438 -15.32 -8.06 -22.98
CA SER A 438 -15.97 -9.37 -23.13
C SER A 438 -17.30 -9.25 -23.89
N SER A 439 -17.72 -10.34 -24.53
CA SER A 439 -19.08 -10.52 -25.04
C SER A 439 -20.05 -11.03 -23.97
N ASN A 440 -19.56 -11.44 -22.80
CA ASN A 440 -20.42 -11.86 -21.69
C ASN A 440 -21.03 -10.63 -20.99
N PRO A 441 -22.37 -10.47 -20.97
CA PRO A 441 -23.04 -9.32 -20.34
C PRO A 441 -22.74 -9.14 -18.85
N LEU A 442 -22.34 -10.21 -18.15
CA LEU A 442 -21.95 -10.14 -16.73
C LEU A 442 -20.55 -9.54 -16.53
N LEU A 443 -19.71 -9.57 -17.56
CA LEU A 443 -18.31 -9.15 -17.51
C LEU A 443 -18.05 -7.89 -18.33
N GLU A 444 -18.84 -7.60 -19.35
CA GLU A 444 -18.55 -6.49 -20.26
C GLU A 444 -18.65 -5.11 -19.60
N SER A 445 -18.06 -4.11 -20.24
CA SER A 445 -18.38 -2.70 -20.01
C SER A 445 -18.91 -2.11 -21.31
N PRO A 446 -20.23 -1.84 -21.40
CA PRO A 446 -20.83 -1.27 -22.61
C PRO A 446 -20.15 0.04 -23.01
N VAL A 447 -19.76 0.86 -22.03
CA VAL A 447 -19.03 2.11 -22.23
C VAL A 447 -17.65 1.86 -22.84
N ALA A 448 -16.86 0.94 -22.30
CA ALA A 448 -15.51 0.68 -22.82
C ALA A 448 -15.52 0.17 -24.26
N LYS A 449 -16.48 -0.71 -24.59
CA LYS A 449 -16.64 -1.29 -25.95
C LYS A 449 -17.09 -0.28 -27.00
N LYS A 450 -17.75 0.80 -26.58
CA LYS A 450 -18.10 1.93 -27.46
C LYS A 450 -16.92 2.84 -27.76
N ILE A 451 -16.00 2.98 -26.80
CA ILE A 451 -14.81 3.83 -26.94
C ILE A 451 -13.79 3.19 -27.87
N THR A 452 -13.43 1.93 -27.64
CA THR A 452 -12.41 1.25 -28.43
C THR A 452 -12.57 -0.27 -28.38
N THR A 453 -11.74 -0.98 -29.15
CA THR A 453 -11.71 -2.45 -29.14
C THR A 453 -10.74 -2.98 -28.08
N GLY A 454 -11.02 -4.17 -27.53
CA GLY A 454 -10.11 -4.82 -26.59
C GLY A 454 -8.73 -5.11 -27.18
N ARG A 455 -8.66 -5.37 -28.49
CA ARG A 455 -7.39 -5.56 -29.23
C ARG A 455 -6.58 -4.27 -29.24
N GLN A 456 -7.21 -3.14 -29.56
CA GLN A 456 -6.54 -1.84 -29.57
C GLN A 456 -6.09 -1.42 -28.16
N PHE A 457 -6.94 -1.61 -27.15
CA PHE A 457 -6.57 -1.34 -25.76
C PHE A 457 -5.38 -2.18 -25.28
N GLN A 458 -5.34 -3.48 -25.63
CA GLN A 458 -4.21 -4.35 -25.29
C GLN A 458 -2.93 -3.97 -26.05
N LYS A 459 -3.04 -3.58 -27.33
CA LYS A 459 -1.92 -3.07 -28.12
C LYS A 459 -1.32 -1.82 -27.48
N MET A 460 -2.16 -0.85 -27.11
CA MET A 460 -1.74 0.34 -26.36
C MET A 460 -1.04 -0.05 -25.06
N LEU A 461 -1.65 -0.90 -24.24
CA LEU A 461 -1.04 -1.34 -22.99
C LEU A 461 0.32 -2.03 -23.20
N ARG A 462 0.50 -2.79 -24.27
CA ARG A 462 1.74 -3.51 -24.58
C ARG A 462 2.84 -2.59 -25.09
N TYR A 463 2.54 -1.67 -26.00
CA TYR A 463 3.56 -0.93 -26.74
C TYR A 463 3.72 0.53 -26.33
N LEU A 464 2.86 1.07 -25.46
CA LEU A 464 2.99 2.44 -24.93
C LEU A 464 4.43 2.75 -24.55
N HIS A 465 4.97 3.90 -24.95
CA HIS A 465 6.31 4.39 -24.57
C HIS A 465 6.27 5.91 -24.32
N CYS A 466 7.06 6.38 -23.35
CA CYS A 466 7.11 7.78 -22.93
C CYS A 466 8.45 8.48 -23.20
N CYS A 467 9.44 7.78 -23.72
CA CYS A 467 10.76 8.28 -24.07
C CYS A 467 11.20 7.71 -25.42
N ASP A 468 12.26 8.25 -26.00
CA ASP A 468 12.84 7.67 -27.21
C ASP A 468 13.33 6.23 -26.94
N PRO A 469 12.89 5.22 -27.72
CA PRO A 469 13.36 3.83 -27.59
C PRO A 469 14.85 3.60 -27.84
N ASP A 470 15.54 4.60 -28.38
CA ASP A 470 17.00 4.59 -28.60
C ASP A 470 17.74 5.41 -27.55
N GLN A 471 17.03 6.04 -26.60
CA GLN A 471 17.63 6.74 -25.48
C GLN A 471 18.13 5.73 -24.44
N ASN A 472 19.40 5.84 -24.08
CA ASN A 472 20.00 5.08 -22.98
C ASN A 472 19.68 5.74 -21.63
N ALA A 473 19.97 5.04 -20.53
CA ALA A 473 19.77 5.52 -19.16
C ALA A 473 20.71 6.66 -18.73
N THR A 474 21.18 7.48 -19.66
CA THR A 474 22.06 8.65 -19.45
C THR A 474 21.25 9.93 -19.68
N SER A 475 21.33 10.87 -18.75
CA SER A 475 20.74 12.20 -18.86
C SER A 475 21.46 13.03 -19.94
N ASP A 476 20.88 14.18 -20.29
CA ASP A 476 21.53 15.17 -21.18
C ASP A 476 22.90 15.64 -20.63
N ASP A 477 23.11 15.54 -19.32
CA ASP A 477 24.34 15.88 -18.61
C ASP A 477 25.33 14.70 -18.48
N GLY A 478 25.00 13.52 -19.02
CA GLY A 478 25.84 12.32 -19.00
C GLY A 478 25.78 11.50 -17.71
N GLU A 479 24.88 11.83 -16.77
CA GLU A 479 24.69 11.07 -15.53
C GLU A 479 23.67 9.94 -15.68
N TYR A 480 23.89 8.81 -15.01
CA TYR A 480 22.99 7.66 -15.07
C TYR A 480 21.73 7.90 -14.22
N ASP A 481 20.55 7.98 -14.85
CA ASP A 481 19.26 8.07 -14.16
C ASP A 481 18.43 6.79 -14.40
N PRO A 482 18.25 5.91 -13.38
CA PRO A 482 17.42 4.72 -13.49
C PRO A 482 15.96 4.97 -13.87
N SER A 483 15.47 6.20 -13.73
CA SER A 483 14.10 6.63 -14.02
C SER A 483 13.90 7.18 -15.45
N TYR A 484 14.93 7.20 -16.30
CA TYR A 484 14.93 7.84 -17.63
C TYR A 484 13.69 7.54 -18.50
N LYS A 485 13.16 6.30 -18.44
CA LYS A 485 11.98 5.87 -19.23
C LYS A 485 10.71 6.71 -19.00
N ILE A 486 10.64 7.46 -17.90
CA ILE A 486 9.50 8.35 -17.59
C ILE A 486 9.89 9.82 -17.48
N LEU A 487 11.18 10.14 -17.50
CA LEU A 487 11.71 11.45 -17.13
C LEU A 487 11.18 12.57 -18.05
N GLU A 488 11.16 12.33 -19.37
CA GLU A 488 10.65 13.31 -20.33
C GLU A 488 9.16 13.64 -20.10
N PHE A 489 8.33 12.63 -19.86
CA PHE A 489 6.90 12.81 -19.58
C PHE A 489 6.69 13.54 -18.24
N LYS A 490 7.39 13.11 -17.19
CA LYS A 490 7.36 13.74 -15.86
C LYS A 490 7.75 15.22 -15.94
N ASN A 491 8.90 15.53 -16.53
CA ASN A 491 9.42 16.89 -16.61
C ASN A 491 8.52 17.79 -17.47
N SER A 492 7.89 17.24 -18.51
CA SER A 492 6.90 17.97 -19.30
C SER A 492 5.67 18.35 -18.47
N LEU A 493 5.19 17.46 -17.59
CA LEU A 493 4.07 17.76 -16.70
C LEU A 493 4.44 18.77 -15.61
N GLU A 494 5.60 18.63 -14.96
CA GLU A 494 6.05 19.56 -13.92
C GLU A 494 6.25 20.98 -14.47
N LYS A 495 6.77 21.12 -15.70
CA LYS A 495 6.82 22.41 -16.40
C LYS A 495 5.44 23.02 -16.59
N ARG A 496 4.42 22.21 -16.91
CA ARG A 496 3.02 22.69 -17.00
C ARG A 496 2.47 23.08 -15.64
N TRP A 497 2.70 22.27 -14.61
CA TRP A 497 2.25 22.55 -13.24
C TRP A 497 2.79 23.88 -12.74
N ALA A 498 4.10 24.11 -12.86
CA ALA A 498 4.75 25.36 -12.47
C ALA A 498 4.24 26.59 -13.25
N ALA A 499 3.85 26.41 -14.52
CA ALA A 499 3.31 27.49 -15.34
C ALA A 499 1.83 27.81 -15.06
N LEU A 500 1.06 26.84 -14.55
CA LEU A 500 -0.39 26.96 -14.39
C LEU A 500 -0.82 27.32 -12.97
N PHE A 501 0.02 27.06 -11.99
CA PHE A 501 -0.33 27.21 -10.58
C PHE A 501 0.84 27.78 -9.77
N VAL A 502 0.57 28.84 -9.02
CA VAL A 502 1.50 29.37 -8.00
C VAL A 502 0.97 28.91 -6.64
N PRO A 503 1.76 28.23 -5.81
CA PRO A 503 1.26 27.68 -4.55
C PRO A 503 0.82 28.78 -3.59
N HIS A 504 0.04 28.41 -2.57
CA HIS A 504 -0.29 29.23 -1.41
C HIS A 504 0.86 29.20 -0.39
N GLN A 505 0.72 29.96 0.69
CA GLN A 505 1.80 30.20 1.66
C GLN A 505 2.38 28.89 2.21
N GLU A 506 1.56 27.86 2.34
CA GLU A 506 1.91 26.59 2.97
C GLU A 506 2.10 25.47 1.93
N LEU A 507 3.24 24.79 2.01
CA LEU A 507 3.59 23.60 1.24
C LEU A 507 3.58 22.37 2.15
N SER A 508 3.17 21.22 1.62
CA SER A 508 3.26 19.92 2.30
C SER A 508 4.20 19.01 1.53
N LEU A 509 5.15 18.39 2.22
CA LEU A 509 6.10 17.45 1.65
C LEU A 509 6.11 16.15 2.44
N ASP A 510 5.93 15.05 1.73
CA ASP A 510 5.88 13.69 2.29
C ASP A 510 6.17 12.65 1.19
N GLU A 511 6.21 11.36 1.56
CA GLU A 511 6.35 10.26 0.61
C GLU A 511 5.05 9.54 0.26
N THR A 512 4.99 9.09 -1.00
CA THR A 512 4.01 8.14 -1.51
C THR A 512 4.68 6.83 -1.92
N LEU A 513 3.99 5.70 -1.79
CA LEU A 513 4.50 4.39 -2.19
C LEU A 513 3.66 3.77 -3.30
N LEU A 514 4.23 3.68 -4.51
CA LEU A 514 3.59 3.00 -5.64
C LEU A 514 3.80 1.49 -5.57
N ARG A 515 2.73 0.75 -5.34
CA ARG A 515 2.78 -0.71 -5.26
C ARG A 515 3.41 -1.35 -6.50
N ALA A 516 4.55 -2.00 -6.31
CA ALA A 516 5.30 -2.64 -7.36
C ALA A 516 5.88 -3.98 -6.90
N PHE A 517 5.77 -4.97 -7.79
CA PHE A 517 6.37 -6.30 -7.65
C PHE A 517 7.28 -6.54 -8.86
N GLY A 518 8.22 -7.49 -8.75
CA GLY A 518 9.20 -7.80 -9.79
C GLY A 518 10.63 -7.38 -9.46
N ARG A 519 11.55 -7.70 -10.38
CA ARG A 519 12.97 -7.37 -10.31
C ARG A 519 13.19 -5.93 -10.81
N MET A 520 13.59 -5.03 -9.91
CA MET A 520 13.99 -3.64 -10.23
C MET A 520 14.98 -3.14 -9.19
N LYS A 521 15.90 -2.26 -9.61
CA LYS A 521 17.07 -1.85 -8.79
C LYS A 521 16.73 -0.96 -7.59
N PHE A 522 15.60 -0.25 -7.60
CA PHE A 522 15.24 0.77 -6.59
C PHE A 522 13.87 0.52 -5.93
N LYS A 523 13.44 -0.74 -5.86
CA LYS A 523 12.27 -1.14 -5.09
C LYS A 523 12.56 -0.98 -3.60
N VAL A 524 11.62 -0.38 -2.86
CA VAL A 524 11.70 -0.26 -1.41
C VAL A 524 10.62 -1.06 -0.71
N ARG A 525 10.84 -1.32 0.58
CA ARG A 525 9.85 -1.84 1.50
C ARG A 525 9.58 -0.78 2.59
N ILE A 526 8.33 -0.37 2.74
CA ILE A 526 7.89 0.55 3.81
C ILE A 526 6.74 -0.12 4.55
N ILE A 527 7.01 -0.64 5.75
CA ILE A 527 6.08 -1.51 6.48
C ILE A 527 4.78 -0.78 6.84
N SER A 528 4.87 0.50 7.18
CA SER A 528 3.74 1.35 7.60
C SER A 528 2.76 1.66 6.47
N LYS A 529 3.19 1.65 5.19
CA LYS A 529 2.32 1.97 4.06
C LYS A 529 1.55 0.73 3.59
N ALA A 530 0.27 0.88 3.23
CA ALA A 530 -0.61 -0.21 2.81
C ALA A 530 -0.07 -1.05 1.64
N ALA A 531 0.68 -0.44 0.71
CA ALA A 531 1.32 -1.12 -0.41
C ALA A 531 2.47 -2.05 0.01
N ARG A 532 3.15 -1.72 1.12
CA ARG A 532 4.35 -2.36 1.72
C ARG A 532 5.60 -2.46 0.84
N TYR A 533 5.46 -2.78 -0.44
CA TYR A 533 6.53 -2.91 -1.41
C TYR A 533 6.22 -2.06 -2.64
N GLY A 534 7.19 -1.28 -3.09
CA GLY A 534 6.93 -0.37 -4.20
C GLY A 534 8.07 0.53 -4.60
N ILE A 535 7.73 1.49 -5.46
CA ILE A 535 8.57 2.61 -5.83
C ILE A 535 8.20 3.77 -4.91
N LYS A 536 9.14 4.23 -4.09
CA LYS A 536 8.97 5.41 -3.23
C LYS A 536 9.07 6.67 -4.08
N LEU A 537 8.15 7.60 -3.86
CA LEU A 537 8.17 8.93 -4.45
C LEU A 537 8.13 9.95 -3.33
N TYR A 538 8.99 10.95 -3.39
CA TYR A 538 8.86 12.15 -2.56
C TYR A 538 8.02 13.16 -3.32
N VAL A 539 7.05 13.78 -2.66
CA VAL A 539 6.05 14.63 -3.30
C VAL A 539 5.95 15.93 -2.53
N VAL A 540 5.93 17.06 -3.24
CA VAL A 540 5.62 18.37 -2.67
C VAL A 540 4.32 18.89 -3.26
N THR A 541 3.44 19.40 -2.39
CA THR A 541 2.10 19.87 -2.72
C THR A 541 1.83 21.25 -2.14
N ASP A 542 0.93 21.99 -2.78
CA ASP A 542 0.23 23.10 -2.14
C ASP A 542 -0.66 22.57 -1.02
N ALA A 543 -0.45 22.98 0.23
CA ALA A 543 -1.15 22.40 1.38
C ALA A 543 -2.66 22.74 1.38
N ALA A 544 -3.05 23.87 0.79
CA ALA A 544 -4.45 24.31 0.76
C ALA A 544 -5.29 23.50 -0.23
N THR A 545 -4.75 23.23 -1.41
CA THR A 545 -5.50 22.61 -2.52
C THR A 545 -5.09 21.17 -2.81
N ALA A 546 -3.99 20.68 -2.25
CA ALA A 546 -3.31 19.44 -2.62
C ALA A 546 -2.90 19.37 -4.10
N PHE A 547 -2.64 20.53 -4.72
CA PHE A 547 -2.03 20.60 -6.05
C PHE A 547 -0.59 20.10 -5.97
N VAL A 548 -0.25 19.06 -6.72
CA VAL A 548 1.11 18.51 -6.75
C VAL A 548 2.01 19.42 -7.55
N MET A 549 3.06 19.93 -6.90
CA MET A 549 4.00 20.85 -7.51
C MET A 549 5.24 20.15 -8.06
N GLY A 550 5.65 19.04 -7.44
CA GLY A 550 6.83 18.28 -7.85
C GLY A 550 6.84 16.87 -7.29
N VAL A 551 7.47 15.98 -8.04
CA VAL A 551 7.65 14.57 -7.69
C VAL A 551 9.14 14.24 -7.85
N LEU A 552 9.74 13.56 -6.88
CA LEU A 552 11.08 13.00 -6.98
C LEU A 552 10.98 11.48 -6.86
N VAL A 553 11.45 10.77 -7.88
CA VAL A 553 11.47 9.30 -7.89
C VAL A 553 12.67 8.83 -7.09
N TYR A 554 12.45 8.00 -6.07
CA TYR A 554 13.57 7.37 -5.37
C TYR A 554 14.21 6.30 -6.28
N THR A 555 15.48 6.50 -6.62
CA THR A 555 16.27 5.64 -7.51
C THR A 555 17.49 5.01 -6.81
N GLY A 556 17.46 4.92 -5.48
CA GLY A 556 18.60 4.44 -4.70
C GLY A 556 19.64 5.52 -4.51
N LYS A 557 20.92 5.16 -4.65
CA LYS A 557 22.05 6.10 -4.55
C LYS A 557 21.96 7.27 -5.55
N TYR A 558 21.33 7.07 -6.71
CA TYR A 558 21.19 8.07 -7.77
C TYR A 558 20.13 9.14 -7.46
N THR A 559 19.41 9.01 -6.35
CA THR A 559 18.48 10.07 -5.89
C THR A 559 19.24 11.29 -5.35
N TYR A 560 20.48 11.09 -4.93
CA TYR A 560 21.29 12.06 -4.20
C TYR A 560 22.38 12.58 -5.14
N SER A 561 22.63 13.90 -5.12
CA SER A 561 23.66 14.50 -5.95
C SER A 561 25.05 14.05 -5.51
N ASP A 562 25.90 13.63 -6.45
CA ASP A 562 27.32 13.32 -6.20
C ASP A 562 28.15 14.59 -5.87
N THR A 563 27.59 15.78 -6.08
CA THR A 563 28.30 17.06 -5.99
C THR A 563 28.18 17.72 -4.60
N ARG A 564 29.26 17.63 -3.83
CA ARG A 564 29.74 18.60 -2.82
C ARG A 564 28.81 18.92 -1.62
N SER A 565 28.65 17.93 -0.74
CA SER A 565 29.19 17.98 0.62
C SER A 565 28.95 16.60 1.25
N GLU A 566 30.01 15.85 1.55
CA GLU A 566 29.92 14.56 2.27
C GLU A 566 29.23 14.70 3.65
N SER A 567 28.97 15.93 4.10
CA SER A 567 28.34 16.24 5.39
C SER A 567 26.81 16.35 5.37
N THR A 568 26.16 16.53 4.21
CA THR A 568 24.71 16.83 4.18
C THR A 568 23.86 15.56 4.17
N LYS A 569 22.98 15.43 5.18
CA LYS A 569 22.05 14.29 5.34
C LYS A 569 21.15 14.09 4.10
N LYS A 570 20.94 12.83 3.72
CA LYS A 570 20.10 12.43 2.57
C LYS A 570 18.67 13.01 2.61
N THR A 571 18.04 13.02 3.78
CA THR A 571 16.69 13.58 3.97
C THR A 571 16.65 15.08 3.67
N VAL A 572 17.70 15.81 4.02
CA VAL A 572 17.84 17.24 3.75
C VAL A 572 18.02 17.50 2.26
N GLN A 573 18.83 16.68 1.57
CA GLN A 573 19.02 16.80 0.12
C GLN A 573 17.71 16.61 -0.66
N VAL A 574 16.88 15.64 -0.26
CA VAL A 574 15.56 15.41 -0.87
C VAL A 574 14.66 16.63 -0.75
N VAL A 575 14.55 17.19 0.46
CA VAL A 575 13.71 18.38 0.69
C VAL A 575 14.27 19.58 -0.08
N GLN A 576 15.59 19.77 -0.10
CA GLN A 576 16.25 20.83 -0.85
C GLN A 576 15.95 20.72 -2.36
N GLN A 577 16.11 19.55 -2.96
CA GLN A 577 15.82 19.34 -4.39
C GLN A 577 14.37 19.66 -4.74
N LEU A 578 13.41 19.18 -3.92
CA LEU A 578 11.99 19.44 -4.14
C LEU A 578 11.59 20.91 -3.89
N CYS A 579 12.32 21.60 -3.01
CA CYS A 579 12.02 22.98 -2.64
C CYS A 579 12.76 24.03 -3.46
N GLU A 580 13.74 23.64 -4.28
CA GLU A 580 14.52 24.55 -5.12
C GLU A 580 13.66 25.49 -5.98
N PRO A 581 12.56 25.03 -6.62
CA PRO A 581 11.67 25.92 -7.39
C PRO A 581 10.99 27.02 -6.56
N PHE A 582 11.00 26.92 -5.22
CA PHE A 582 10.38 27.89 -4.31
C PHE A 582 11.40 28.77 -3.57
N ARG A 583 12.70 28.66 -3.88
CA ARG A 583 13.73 29.52 -3.28
C ARG A 583 13.34 30.99 -3.37
N GLY A 584 13.51 31.73 -2.28
CA GLY A 584 13.16 33.17 -2.23
C GLY A 584 11.67 33.47 -2.07
N SER A 585 10.80 32.46 -2.01
CA SER A 585 9.35 32.68 -1.93
C SER A 585 8.82 32.95 -0.53
N HIS A 586 9.63 32.74 0.51
CA HIS A 586 9.24 32.92 1.91
C HIS A 586 8.04 32.05 2.34
N ARG A 587 7.84 30.91 1.68
CA ARG A 587 6.80 29.92 2.00
C ARG A 587 7.21 29.01 3.14
N THR A 588 6.21 28.40 3.78
CA THR A 588 6.40 27.44 4.87
C THR A 588 6.24 26.02 4.36
N VAL A 589 7.27 25.19 4.55
CA VAL A 589 7.27 23.77 4.22
C VAL A 589 6.93 22.94 5.46
N TYR A 590 5.82 22.21 5.38
CA TYR A 590 5.40 21.26 6.39
C TYR A 590 5.93 19.87 6.06
N VAL A 591 6.63 19.24 7.01
CA VAL A 591 7.30 17.94 6.83
C VAL A 591 7.12 17.02 8.04
N ASP A 592 7.13 15.71 7.81
CA ASP A 592 7.06 14.71 8.88
C ASP A 592 8.38 14.62 9.69
N ARG A 593 8.30 13.97 10.86
CA ARG A 593 9.42 13.63 11.76
C ARG A 593 10.59 12.93 11.08
N PHE A 594 10.34 12.20 10.00
CA PHE A 594 11.39 11.58 9.20
C PHE A 594 12.36 12.63 8.62
N TYR A 595 11.85 13.76 8.13
CA TYR A 595 12.62 14.82 7.49
C TYR A 595 13.14 15.87 8.48
N SER A 596 12.35 16.20 9.51
CA SER A 596 12.66 17.29 10.45
C SER A 596 14.02 17.14 11.14
N SER A 597 14.79 18.22 11.11
CA SER A 597 16.07 18.38 11.79
C SER A 597 16.50 19.86 11.84
N VAL A 598 17.45 20.20 12.71
CA VAL A 598 18.07 21.53 12.73
C VAL A 598 18.84 21.81 11.44
N ASP A 599 19.47 20.80 10.84
CA ASP A 599 20.16 20.93 9.55
C ASP A 599 19.18 21.33 8.44
N LEU A 600 17.97 20.76 8.45
CA LEU A 600 16.92 21.13 7.51
C LEU A 600 16.47 22.59 7.69
N LEU A 601 16.35 23.07 8.94
CA LEU A 601 16.04 24.48 9.21
C LEU A 601 17.10 25.42 8.63
N LYS A 602 18.39 25.11 8.83
CA LYS A 602 19.49 25.89 8.28
C LYS A 602 19.38 25.98 6.76
N GLN A 603 19.24 24.84 6.09
CA GLN A 603 19.20 24.79 4.63
C GLN A 603 17.98 25.52 4.05
N LEU A 604 16.78 25.32 4.62
CA LEU A 604 15.59 26.02 4.14
C LEU A 604 15.66 27.53 4.42
N GLU A 605 16.23 27.97 5.55
CA GLU A 605 16.46 29.40 5.80
C GLU A 605 17.43 30.01 4.76
N ASP A 606 18.49 29.28 4.37
CA ASP A 606 19.42 29.71 3.31
C ASP A 606 18.76 29.77 1.92
N MET A 607 17.69 28.99 1.74
CA MET A 607 16.78 29.05 0.58
C MET A 607 15.70 30.14 0.71
N GLN A 608 15.69 30.91 1.80
CA GLN A 608 14.63 31.89 2.12
C GLN A 608 13.24 31.23 2.17
N LEU A 609 13.20 30.04 2.78
CA LEU A 609 12.02 29.25 3.08
C LEU A 609 11.92 29.01 4.59
N TYR A 610 10.71 28.74 5.05
CA TYR A 610 10.45 28.37 6.45
C TYR A 610 10.02 26.91 6.53
N THR A 611 10.08 26.35 7.73
CA THR A 611 9.81 24.95 8.01
C THR A 611 8.99 24.82 9.27
N THR A 612 8.03 23.91 9.27
CA THR A 612 7.34 23.46 10.48
C THR A 612 7.18 21.94 10.40
N GLY A 613 7.64 21.22 11.41
CA GLY A 613 7.55 19.75 11.40
C GLY A 613 7.53 19.17 12.79
N THR A 614 6.95 17.98 12.94
CA THR A 614 7.19 17.15 14.13
C THR A 614 8.65 16.71 14.12
N ILE A 615 9.28 16.52 15.28
CA ILE A 615 10.69 16.12 15.37
C ILE A 615 10.86 14.96 16.37
N LEU A 616 11.79 14.05 16.10
CA LEU A 616 12.15 12.99 17.06
C LEU A 616 12.91 13.58 18.25
N SER A 617 12.64 13.09 19.46
CA SER A 617 13.26 13.56 20.71
C SER A 617 14.79 13.45 20.66
N ASN A 618 15.33 12.36 20.10
CA ASN A 618 16.77 12.15 19.94
C ASN A 618 17.45 13.12 18.96
N ARG A 619 16.68 13.86 18.15
CA ARG A 619 17.17 14.94 17.26
C ARG A 619 17.13 16.32 17.90
N ILE A 620 16.65 16.42 19.14
CA ILE A 620 16.58 17.67 19.91
C ILE A 620 17.84 17.78 20.79
N PRO A 621 18.45 18.97 20.93
CA PRO A 621 19.53 19.19 21.88
C PRO A 621 19.14 18.82 23.32
N ARG A 622 19.98 18.06 24.03
CA ARG A 622 19.73 17.58 25.41
C ARG A 622 19.39 18.67 26.41
N SER A 623 19.89 19.89 26.18
CA SER A 623 19.60 21.05 27.02
C SER A 623 18.15 21.53 26.94
N MET A 624 17.40 21.12 25.90
CA MET A 624 16.06 21.62 25.57
C MET A 624 14.98 20.54 25.54
N THR A 625 15.31 19.29 25.87
CA THR A 625 14.31 18.20 25.96
C THR A 625 13.47 18.38 27.22
N ILE A 626 12.15 18.41 27.02
CA ILE A 626 11.15 18.50 28.09
C ILE A 626 10.93 17.10 28.67
N ALA A 627 10.96 16.99 29.99
CA ALA A 627 11.00 15.73 30.73
C ALA A 627 12.31 14.95 30.52
N LYS A 628 13.34 15.27 31.30
CA LYS A 628 14.62 14.51 31.33
C LYS A 628 14.49 13.19 32.09
N SER A 629 13.30 12.89 32.64
CA SER A 629 12.99 11.66 33.37
C SER A 629 11.52 11.22 33.21
N SER A 630 11.27 9.91 33.31
CA SER A 630 9.93 9.28 33.40
C SER A 630 9.01 9.91 34.46
N ARG A 631 9.58 10.52 35.50
CA ARG A 631 8.84 11.19 36.58
C ARG A 631 8.28 12.54 36.15
N GLU A 632 9.05 13.34 35.43
CA GLU A 632 8.60 14.61 34.84
C GLU A 632 7.52 14.36 33.78
N PHE A 633 7.66 13.29 32.98
CA PHE A 633 6.67 12.86 31.99
C PHE A 633 5.32 12.47 32.61
N LYS A 634 5.34 11.77 33.76
CA LYS A 634 4.14 11.36 34.51
C LYS A 634 3.46 12.54 35.23
N ALA A 635 4.20 13.60 35.53
CA ALA A 635 3.67 14.79 36.20
C ALA A 635 2.90 15.74 35.25
N MET A 636 3.15 15.67 33.94
CA MET A 636 2.42 16.48 32.95
C MET A 636 1.00 15.97 32.73
N ASN A 637 0.03 16.87 32.80
CA ASN A 637 -1.34 16.59 32.42
C ASN A 637 -1.49 16.64 30.89
N ARG A 638 -2.49 15.91 30.39
CA ARG A 638 -2.84 15.95 28.97
C ARG A 638 -3.30 17.36 28.58
N GLY A 639 -2.64 17.94 27.58
CA GLY A 639 -2.83 19.32 27.14
C GLY A 639 -1.71 20.27 27.58
N ASP A 640 -0.87 19.86 28.54
CA ASP A 640 0.29 20.65 28.96
C ASP A 640 1.30 20.77 27.82
N SER A 641 1.97 21.91 27.74
CA SER A 641 3.02 22.17 26.77
C SER A 641 4.13 23.01 27.35
N VAL A 642 5.34 22.76 26.90
CA VAL A 642 6.51 23.61 27.19
C VAL A 642 7.12 24.04 25.87
N SER A 643 7.55 25.30 25.80
CA SER A 643 8.14 25.91 24.60
C SER A 643 9.55 26.40 24.90
N HIS A 644 10.45 26.23 23.94
CA HIS A 644 11.81 26.76 23.95
C HIS A 644 12.06 27.51 22.64
N VAL A 645 12.94 28.51 22.67
CA VAL A 645 13.50 29.09 21.44
C VAL A 645 14.93 28.62 21.32
N LEU A 646 15.24 27.98 20.19
CA LEU A 646 16.60 27.61 19.84
C LEU A 646 17.21 28.69 18.94
N THR A 647 18.49 28.99 19.16
CA THR A 647 19.28 29.81 18.25
C THR A 647 20.16 28.89 17.41
N TYR A 648 20.22 29.12 16.11
CA TYR A 648 21.07 28.37 15.19
C TYR A 648 21.77 29.31 14.22
N THR A 649 22.94 28.92 13.76
CA THR A 649 23.69 29.65 12.73
C THR A 649 23.41 29.01 11.37
N THR A 650 23.02 29.82 10.38
CA THR A 650 22.82 29.38 8.99
C THR A 650 24.15 28.98 8.35
N THR A 651 24.13 28.36 7.16
CA THR A 651 25.39 28.03 6.47
C THR A 651 26.17 29.29 6.06
N LYS A 652 25.49 30.44 5.98
CA LYS A 652 26.07 31.76 5.71
C LYS A 652 26.61 32.48 6.96
N GLY A 653 26.57 31.85 8.14
CA GLY A 653 27.06 32.46 9.38
C GLY A 653 26.06 33.38 10.09
N GLU A 654 24.80 33.44 9.64
CA GLU A 654 23.79 34.31 10.28
C GLU A 654 23.14 33.62 11.47
N ARG A 655 23.05 34.31 12.61
CA ARG A 655 22.30 33.80 13.78
C ARG A 655 20.80 33.99 13.58
N LYS A 656 20.06 32.89 13.68
CA LYS A 656 18.60 32.81 13.53
C LYS A 656 17.97 32.08 14.71
N GLN A 657 16.65 32.15 14.80
CA GLN A 657 15.88 31.55 15.87
C GLN A 657 14.79 30.64 15.32
N ALA A 658 14.50 29.56 16.04
CA ALA A 658 13.36 28.68 15.80
C ALA A 658 12.68 28.33 17.14
N GLY A 659 11.37 28.16 17.11
CA GLY A 659 10.58 27.64 18.21
C GLY A 659 10.62 26.12 18.25
N LEU A 660 10.71 25.57 19.45
CA LEU A 660 10.58 24.15 19.77
C LEU A 660 9.48 24.00 20.81
N VAL A 661 8.56 23.06 20.59
CA VAL A 661 7.44 22.79 21.49
C VAL A 661 7.41 21.32 21.80
N ALA A 662 7.24 20.97 23.08
CA ALA A 662 6.74 19.66 23.46
C ALA A 662 5.33 19.80 24.01
N TRP A 663 4.39 19.05 23.45
CA TRP A 663 2.99 19.05 23.85
C TRP A 663 2.54 17.64 24.25
N LYS A 664 1.92 17.52 25.42
CA LYS A 664 1.46 16.25 25.97
C LYS A 664 0.04 15.93 25.46
N ASP A 665 -0.09 15.01 24.52
CA ASP A 665 -1.36 14.34 24.23
C ASP A 665 -1.44 13.03 25.03
N ARG A 666 -1.57 11.87 24.37
CA ARG A 666 -1.31 10.57 25.03
C ARG A 666 0.18 10.39 25.27
N ASN A 667 0.97 10.69 24.23
CA ASN A 667 2.43 10.75 24.26
C ASN A 667 2.86 12.20 24.05
N ILE A 668 4.14 12.50 24.32
CA ILE A 668 4.70 13.81 24.00
C ILE A 668 4.89 13.92 22.49
N VAL A 669 4.43 15.03 21.92
CA VAL A 669 4.66 15.41 20.53
C VAL A 669 5.61 16.60 20.53
N TYR A 670 6.79 16.41 19.94
CA TYR A 670 7.73 17.50 19.71
C TYR A 670 7.50 18.11 18.34
N CYS A 671 7.54 19.44 18.25
CA CYS A 671 7.40 20.19 17.01
C CYS A 671 8.41 21.34 16.95
N ILE A 672 9.07 21.50 15.81
CA ILE A 672 10.06 22.54 15.56
C ILE A 672 9.57 23.45 14.42
N THR A 673 9.75 24.76 14.56
CA THR A 673 9.27 25.75 13.59
C THR A 673 10.12 27.01 13.56
N ASN A 674 10.38 27.57 12.38
CA ASN A 674 10.87 28.96 12.23
C ASN A 674 9.82 29.85 11.55
N ASP A 675 8.55 29.45 11.55
CA ASP A 675 7.43 30.15 10.91
C ASP A 675 6.33 30.62 11.87
N THR A 676 6.10 29.90 12.96
CA THR A 676 4.91 30.13 13.80
C THR A 676 5.31 30.33 15.26
N PRO A 677 4.74 31.34 15.95
CA PRO A 677 4.92 31.48 17.39
C PRO A 677 4.44 30.23 18.13
N THR A 678 5.19 29.85 19.17
CA THR A 678 4.92 28.63 19.95
C THR A 678 4.02 28.88 21.16
N ALA A 679 3.91 30.14 21.61
CA ALA A 679 3.14 30.54 22.79
C ALA A 679 1.62 30.44 22.66
N PRO A 680 1.01 30.92 21.55
CA PRO A 680 -0.44 30.93 21.46
C PRO A 680 -1.02 29.51 21.53
N MET A 681 -2.03 29.31 22.36
CA MET A 681 -2.72 28.03 22.55
C MET A 681 -4.14 28.11 21.99
N ASP A 682 -4.63 27.01 21.43
CA ASP A 682 -6.05 26.79 21.14
C ASP A 682 -6.55 25.52 21.84
N GLU A 683 -7.82 25.16 21.61
CA GLU A 683 -8.42 23.96 22.16
C GLU A 683 -8.71 22.93 21.06
N CYS A 684 -8.58 21.65 21.39
CA CYS A 684 -8.93 20.56 20.49
C CYS A 684 -9.69 19.44 21.19
N LYS A 685 -10.58 18.78 20.44
CA LYS A 685 -11.32 17.61 20.90
C LYS A 685 -10.49 16.35 20.69
N ARG A 686 -10.44 15.49 21.71
CA ARG A 686 -9.73 14.21 21.69
C ARG A 686 -10.55 13.13 22.37
N ARG A 687 -10.34 11.87 22.00
CA ARG A 687 -10.89 10.73 22.75
C ARG A 687 -10.12 10.51 24.05
N GLY A 688 -10.81 10.47 25.18
CA GLY A 688 -10.30 10.16 26.52
C GLY A 688 -11.08 9.00 27.16
N GLN A 689 -10.74 8.66 28.41
CA GLN A 689 -11.55 7.74 29.20
C GLN A 689 -12.92 8.39 29.47
N GLY A 690 -14.00 7.74 29.04
CA GLY A 690 -15.36 8.25 29.21
C GLY A 690 -15.93 9.13 28.09
N GLY A 691 -15.20 9.35 26.98
CA GLY A 691 -15.74 10.04 25.80
C GLY A 691 -14.81 11.07 25.15
N ILE A 692 -15.39 12.12 24.58
CA ILE A 692 -14.63 13.22 23.94
C ILE A 692 -14.29 14.27 25.01
N VAL A 693 -13.00 14.53 25.20
CA VAL A 693 -12.45 15.56 26.08
C VAL A 693 -11.89 16.72 25.27
N THR A 694 -11.99 17.94 25.79
CA THR A 694 -11.33 19.13 25.23
C THR A 694 -10.02 19.36 25.95
N ILE A 695 -8.93 19.48 25.20
CA ILE A 695 -7.59 19.74 25.75
C ILE A 695 -6.96 20.94 25.04
N LYS A 696 -6.15 21.69 25.77
CA LYS A 696 -5.35 22.78 25.19
C LYS A 696 -4.26 22.21 24.29
N ARG A 697 -3.92 22.91 23.21
CA ARG A 697 -2.75 22.60 22.39
C ARG A 697 -2.09 23.88 21.83
N PRO A 698 -0.78 23.86 21.56
CA PRO A 698 -0.10 24.96 20.90
C PRO A 698 -0.57 25.19 19.47
N GLN A 699 -0.70 26.44 19.03
CA GLN A 699 -1.13 26.80 17.67
C GLN A 699 -0.22 26.23 16.58
N VAL A 700 1.08 26.03 16.86
CA VAL A 700 1.99 25.35 15.93
C VAL A 700 1.51 23.93 15.60
N ILE A 701 0.97 23.20 16.59
CA ILE A 701 0.39 21.87 16.39
C ILE A 701 -0.90 21.95 15.57
N THR A 702 -1.71 22.99 15.76
CA THR A 702 -2.89 23.24 14.93
C THR A 702 -2.52 23.47 13.47
N LYS A 703 -1.56 24.36 13.22
CA LYS A 703 -1.08 24.64 11.87
C LYS A 703 -0.45 23.41 11.22
N TYR A 704 0.39 22.68 11.96
CA TYR A 704 0.98 21.44 11.47
C TYR A 704 -0.10 20.44 11.00
N ASN A 705 -1.07 20.14 11.85
CA ASN A 705 -2.17 19.22 11.51
C ASN A 705 -3.03 19.71 10.34
N ARG A 706 -3.15 21.04 10.16
CA ARG A 706 -3.91 21.64 9.07
C ARG A 706 -3.20 21.49 7.72
N HIS A 707 -1.88 21.64 7.69
CA HIS A 707 -1.13 21.79 6.44
C HIS A 707 -0.35 20.55 6.02
N MET A 708 0.00 19.63 6.92
CA MET A 708 0.81 18.45 6.57
C MET A 708 0.09 17.47 5.61
N GLY A 709 -1.24 17.39 5.63
CA GLY A 709 -2.02 16.39 4.90
C GLY A 709 -2.19 16.60 3.38
N GLY A 710 -1.46 17.53 2.77
CA GLY A 710 -1.57 17.84 1.34
C GLY A 710 -1.23 16.64 0.44
N VAL A 711 -0.14 15.93 0.74
CA VAL A 711 0.28 14.73 -0.03
C VAL A 711 -0.72 13.59 0.12
N ASP A 712 -1.24 13.33 1.33
CA ASP A 712 -2.25 12.29 1.56
C ASP A 712 -3.55 12.57 0.78
N LEU A 713 -3.97 13.83 0.75
CA LEU A 713 -5.16 14.24 -0.02
C LEU A 713 -4.92 14.09 -1.53
N ALA A 714 -3.73 14.42 -2.02
CA ALA A 714 -3.35 14.18 -3.41
C ALA A 714 -3.37 12.68 -3.75
N ASP A 715 -2.86 11.82 -2.88
CA ASP A 715 -2.87 10.37 -3.10
C ASP A 715 -4.30 9.79 -3.11
N MET A 716 -5.15 10.25 -2.18
CA MET A 716 -6.57 9.87 -2.11
C MET A 716 -7.33 10.20 -3.41
N ARG A 717 -7.01 11.33 -4.06
CA ARG A 717 -7.67 11.78 -5.30
C ARG A 717 -7.31 10.96 -6.53
N ARG A 718 -6.26 10.14 -6.53
CA ARG A 718 -5.83 9.44 -7.76
C ARG A 718 -6.88 8.48 -8.33
N LEU A 719 -7.76 7.91 -7.51
CA LEU A 719 -8.71 6.84 -7.89
C LEU A 719 -8.06 5.61 -8.58
N HIS A 720 -6.71 5.53 -8.56
CA HIS A 720 -5.85 4.49 -9.15
C HIS A 720 -6.37 3.88 -10.46
N CYS A 721 -6.24 4.59 -11.59
CA CYS A 721 -6.68 4.12 -12.92
C CYS A 721 -6.11 2.77 -13.38
N HIS A 722 -5.13 2.26 -12.64
CA HIS A 722 -4.31 1.11 -12.97
C HIS A 722 -4.44 -0.06 -11.98
N SER A 723 -5.16 0.09 -10.85
CA SER A 723 -5.15 -0.92 -9.77
C SER A 723 -5.53 -2.35 -10.23
N THR A 724 -6.24 -2.46 -11.34
CA THR A 724 -6.78 -3.67 -11.96
C THR A 724 -5.96 -4.17 -13.15
N ILE A 725 -5.18 -3.27 -13.77
CA ILE A 725 -4.32 -3.51 -14.95
C ILE A 725 -2.93 -4.02 -14.52
N MET A 726 -2.56 -3.81 -13.25
CA MET A 726 -1.21 -3.96 -12.70
C MET A 726 -0.82 -5.39 -12.30
N GLY A 727 -1.19 -6.37 -13.13
CA GLY A 727 -0.53 -7.67 -13.17
C GLY A 727 0.82 -7.64 -13.91
N GLN A 728 1.15 -6.53 -14.60
CA GLN A 728 2.38 -6.41 -15.37
C GLN A 728 3.56 -5.90 -14.53
N ASN A 729 4.73 -6.53 -14.71
CA ASN A 729 5.97 -6.28 -13.96
C ASN A 729 6.80 -5.09 -14.50
N ARG A 730 6.27 -4.28 -15.43
CA ARG A 730 6.98 -3.11 -15.99
C ARG A 730 6.87 -1.92 -15.04
N TRP A 731 7.97 -1.59 -14.36
CA TRP A 731 8.01 -0.57 -13.31
C TRP A 731 7.64 0.83 -13.81
N TRP A 732 8.07 1.22 -15.01
CA TRP A 732 7.90 2.59 -15.53
C TRP A 732 6.44 2.88 -15.92
N LEU A 733 5.67 1.86 -16.34
CA LEU A 733 4.22 2.00 -16.57
C LEU A 733 3.48 2.40 -15.29
N LYS A 734 3.96 1.94 -14.14
CA LYS A 734 3.39 2.30 -12.83
C LYS A 734 3.52 3.81 -12.58
N LEU A 735 4.64 4.39 -12.98
CA LEU A 735 4.90 5.83 -12.88
C LEU A 735 4.11 6.62 -13.93
N PHE A 736 3.95 6.10 -15.15
CA PHE A 736 3.07 6.70 -16.15
C PHE A 736 1.64 6.85 -15.62
N PHE A 737 1.05 5.77 -15.10
CA PHE A 737 -0.31 5.82 -14.56
C PHE A 737 -0.41 6.71 -13.32
N TYR A 738 0.63 6.75 -12.48
CA TYR A 738 0.70 7.69 -11.37
C TYR A 738 0.64 9.14 -11.84
N LEU A 739 1.49 9.52 -12.79
CA LEU A 739 1.58 10.87 -13.33
C LEU A 739 0.31 11.27 -14.10
N LEU A 740 -0.34 10.33 -14.77
CA LEU A 740 -1.65 10.54 -15.39
C LEU A 740 -2.73 10.86 -14.34
N ASP A 741 -2.80 10.10 -13.26
CA ASP A 741 -3.75 10.34 -12.16
C ASP A 741 -3.45 11.68 -11.45
N VAL A 742 -2.18 11.98 -11.17
CA VAL A 742 -1.75 13.26 -10.56
C VAL A 742 -2.07 14.44 -11.46
N GLY A 743 -1.70 14.38 -12.74
CA GLY A 743 -2.01 15.45 -13.69
C GLY A 743 -3.52 15.69 -13.82
N THR A 744 -4.32 14.63 -13.73
CA THR A 744 -5.79 14.74 -13.74
C THR A 744 -6.33 15.36 -12.45
N SER A 745 -5.75 15.01 -11.29
CA SER A 745 -6.07 15.64 -10.00
C SER A 745 -5.68 17.13 -9.98
N ASN A 746 -4.53 17.49 -10.54
CA ASN A 746 -4.13 18.88 -10.69
C ASN A 746 -5.10 19.64 -11.62
N ALA A 747 -5.56 19.01 -12.71
CA ALA A 747 -6.57 19.62 -13.59
C ALA A 747 -7.90 19.88 -12.88
N LEU A 748 -8.32 18.98 -11.98
CA LEU A 748 -9.49 19.19 -11.12
C LEU A 748 -9.32 20.43 -10.24
N VAL A 749 -8.14 20.61 -9.63
CA VAL A 749 -7.86 21.80 -8.82
C VAL A 749 -7.95 23.07 -9.67
N LEU A 750 -7.34 23.09 -10.86
CA LEU A 750 -7.42 24.26 -11.77
C LEU A 750 -8.87 24.61 -12.13
N TYR A 751 -9.70 23.60 -12.39
CA TYR A 751 -11.12 23.79 -12.69
C TYR A 751 -11.89 24.34 -11.48
N ASN A 752 -11.70 23.73 -10.31
CA ASN A 752 -12.40 24.17 -9.08
C ASN A 752 -11.98 25.60 -8.68
N GLU A 753 -10.71 25.97 -8.88
CA GLU A 753 -10.24 27.35 -8.70
C GLU A 753 -10.91 28.31 -9.69
N ALA A 754 -11.00 27.95 -10.97
CA ALA A 754 -11.64 28.78 -12.01
C ALA A 754 -13.15 28.96 -11.81
N MET A 755 -13.80 27.97 -11.19
CA MET A 755 -15.24 27.91 -10.93
C MET A 755 -15.61 28.31 -9.50
N ASN A 756 -14.63 28.70 -8.67
CA ASN A 756 -14.86 29.07 -7.29
C ASN A 756 -15.89 30.22 -7.20
N GLY A 757 -16.91 30.05 -6.37
CA GLY A 757 -18.03 30.98 -6.22
C GLY A 757 -19.03 31.03 -7.39
N LYS A 758 -18.81 30.27 -8.48
CA LYS A 758 -19.72 30.20 -9.64
C LYS A 758 -20.48 28.87 -9.72
N GLN A 759 -19.87 27.79 -9.25
CA GLN A 759 -20.45 26.45 -9.23
C GLN A 759 -19.91 25.66 -8.05
N GLU A 760 -20.69 24.70 -7.56
CA GLU A 760 -20.22 23.70 -6.61
C GLU A 760 -18.98 22.97 -7.15
N PRO A 761 -17.94 22.77 -6.32
CA PRO A 761 -16.70 22.13 -6.74
C PRO A 761 -16.95 20.67 -7.12
N TYR A 762 -16.31 20.23 -8.18
CA TYR A 762 -16.35 18.82 -8.56
C TYR A 762 -15.46 17.98 -7.64
N ASN A 763 -15.93 16.77 -7.36
CA ASN A 763 -15.04 15.69 -6.92
C ASN A 763 -14.36 15.05 -8.14
N ILE A 764 -13.36 14.20 -7.90
CA ILE A 764 -12.58 13.59 -8.96
C ILE A 764 -13.38 12.61 -9.85
N VAL A 765 -14.44 11.98 -9.33
CA VAL A 765 -15.29 11.09 -10.13
C VAL A 765 -16.08 11.90 -11.15
N ASP A 766 -16.74 12.97 -10.71
CA ASP A 766 -17.52 13.86 -11.58
C ASP A 766 -16.64 14.52 -12.64
N PHE A 767 -15.45 14.97 -12.24
CA PHE A 767 -14.48 15.54 -13.15
C PHE A 767 -14.02 14.54 -14.22
N LYS A 768 -13.60 13.33 -13.82
CA LYS A 768 -13.20 12.29 -14.77
C LYS A 768 -14.34 11.92 -15.73
N ASN A 769 -15.58 11.81 -15.24
CA ASN A 769 -16.74 11.57 -16.10
C ASN A 769 -16.89 12.65 -17.19
N LYS A 770 -16.80 13.93 -16.82
CA LYS A 770 -16.89 15.04 -17.78
C LYS A 770 -15.71 15.11 -18.75
N VAL A 771 -14.52 14.71 -18.32
CA VAL A 771 -13.38 14.57 -19.23
C VAL A 771 -13.61 13.42 -20.22
N VAL A 772 -14.10 12.27 -19.77
CA VAL A 772 -14.43 11.12 -20.65
C VAL A 772 -15.49 11.50 -21.69
N GLU A 773 -16.60 12.13 -21.28
CA GLU A 773 -17.64 12.61 -22.19
C GLU A 773 -17.05 13.49 -23.31
N ALA A 774 -16.11 14.37 -22.98
CA ALA A 774 -15.50 15.28 -23.92
C ALA A 774 -14.36 14.69 -24.77
N LEU A 775 -13.68 13.64 -24.29
CA LEU A 775 -12.64 12.94 -25.05
C LEU A 775 -13.23 12.01 -26.12
N VAL A 776 -14.33 11.33 -25.80
CA VAL A 776 -14.94 10.32 -26.68
C VAL A 776 -16.06 10.94 -27.56
N GLY A 777 -16.57 12.12 -27.19
CA GLY A 777 -17.63 12.79 -27.96
C GLY A 777 -19.01 12.13 -27.81
N PRO A 778 -19.95 12.34 -28.75
CA PRO A 778 -21.34 11.88 -28.64
C PRO A 778 -21.53 10.35 -28.64
N VAL A 779 -20.47 9.56 -28.80
CA VAL A 779 -20.46 8.09 -28.74
C VAL A 779 -21.11 7.53 -27.45
N LEU A 780 -21.06 8.28 -26.35
CA LEU A 780 -21.71 7.92 -25.07
C LEU A 780 -23.14 8.44 -24.94
N VAL A 781 -23.57 9.34 -25.82
CA VAL A 781 -24.86 10.04 -25.78
C VAL A 781 -25.92 9.34 -26.61
N ASP A 782 -25.53 8.47 -27.55
CA ASP A 782 -26.45 7.76 -28.46
C ASP A 782 -27.39 6.73 -27.79
N ASP A 783 -27.28 6.47 -26.47
CA ASP A 783 -28.18 5.58 -25.71
C ASP A 783 -28.93 6.25 -24.54
N ILE A 784 -28.71 7.55 -24.30
CA ILE A 784 -29.81 8.32 -23.71
C ILE A 784 -30.71 8.53 -24.91
N PRO A 785 -32.01 8.14 -24.88
CA PRO A 785 -32.92 8.61 -25.90
C PRO A 785 -32.77 10.13 -25.87
N SER A 786 -32.07 10.68 -26.87
CA SER A 786 -32.28 12.06 -27.26
C SER A 786 -33.79 12.17 -27.36
N ASP A 787 -34.33 13.27 -26.87
CA ASP A 787 -35.74 13.60 -26.98
C ASP A 787 -36.07 13.72 -28.48
N GLN A 788 -36.08 12.58 -29.20
CA GLN A 788 -36.56 12.40 -30.55
C GLN A 788 -38.06 12.52 -30.41
N SER A 789 -38.56 13.74 -30.20
CA SER A 789 -39.95 14.15 -30.31
C SER A 789 -40.91 12.97 -30.27
N VAL A 790 -40.94 12.22 -29.15
CA VAL A 790 -41.65 10.94 -29.17
C VAL A 790 -43.09 11.35 -29.17
N ALA A 791 -43.78 11.19 -30.31
CA ALA A 791 -45.14 11.69 -30.46
C ALA A 791 -45.97 11.24 -29.27
N HIS A 792 -46.32 12.19 -28.40
CA HIS A 792 -47.09 11.92 -27.21
C HIS A 792 -48.52 11.69 -27.68
N CYS A 793 -48.91 10.42 -27.76
CA CYS A 793 -50.27 10.04 -28.08
C CYS A 793 -50.80 9.05 -27.04
N MET A 794 -52.10 9.12 -26.79
CA MET A 794 -52.77 8.17 -25.92
C MET A 794 -53.00 6.86 -26.66
N THR A 795 -52.63 5.76 -26.02
CA THR A 795 -52.91 4.41 -26.48
C THR A 795 -53.70 3.64 -25.43
N ASN A 796 -54.64 2.80 -25.87
CA ASN A 796 -55.41 1.93 -24.99
C ASN A 796 -54.68 0.60 -24.81
N ILE A 797 -54.48 0.19 -23.56
CA ILE A 797 -53.83 -1.06 -23.21
C ILE A 797 -54.90 -2.16 -23.08
N SER A 798 -55.46 -2.56 -24.22
CA SER A 798 -56.47 -3.63 -24.29
C SER A 798 -55.92 -4.93 -23.69
N GLY A 799 -56.63 -5.48 -22.70
CA GLY A 799 -56.23 -6.73 -22.01
C GLY A 799 -55.43 -6.56 -20.71
N ALA A 800 -54.96 -5.34 -20.38
CA ALA A 800 -54.28 -5.07 -19.12
C ALA A 800 -55.24 -4.57 -18.01
N GLU A 801 -54.85 -4.78 -16.75
CA GLU A 801 -55.55 -4.22 -15.60
C GLU A 801 -55.57 -2.68 -15.64
N ARG A 802 -56.67 -2.09 -15.14
CA ARG A 802 -56.79 -0.62 -15.03
C ARG A 802 -55.75 -0.08 -14.05
N GLN A 803 -54.85 0.78 -14.54
CA GLN A 803 -53.81 1.44 -13.74
C GLN A 803 -54.32 2.76 -13.17
N ARG A 804 -53.70 3.28 -12.10
CA ARG A 804 -54.07 4.60 -11.55
C ARG A 804 -53.57 5.71 -12.47
N CYS A 805 -54.41 6.71 -12.72
CA CYS A 805 -54.00 7.92 -13.42
C CYS A 805 -53.01 8.71 -12.57
N THR A 806 -51.83 8.99 -13.13
CA THR A 806 -50.74 9.67 -12.42
C THR A 806 -51.08 11.12 -12.10
N TYR A 807 -51.69 11.84 -13.03
CA TYR A 807 -52.11 13.23 -12.83
C TYR A 807 -53.17 13.35 -11.73
N CYS A 808 -54.19 12.47 -11.74
CA CYS A 808 -55.17 12.43 -10.65
C CYS A 808 -54.52 12.08 -9.31
N SER A 809 -53.57 11.13 -9.29
CA SER A 809 -52.85 10.76 -8.07
C SER A 809 -52.05 11.93 -7.48
N LEU A 810 -51.43 12.78 -8.31
CA LEU A 810 -50.75 13.99 -7.84
C LEU A 810 -51.71 15.00 -7.21
N LYS A 811 -52.96 15.03 -7.68
CA LYS A 811 -54.03 15.85 -7.11
C LYS A 811 -54.76 15.14 -5.95
N GLY A 812 -54.23 14.02 -5.45
CA GLY A 812 -54.83 13.25 -4.35
C GLY A 812 -56.13 12.51 -4.72
N LYS A 813 -56.48 12.42 -6.01
CA LYS A 813 -57.71 11.77 -6.49
C LYS A 813 -57.45 10.34 -6.94
N VAL A 814 -58.36 9.43 -6.58
CA VAL A 814 -58.30 8.03 -7.00
C VAL A 814 -59.08 7.86 -8.30
N ALA A 815 -58.36 7.83 -9.43
CA ALA A 815 -58.92 7.50 -10.73
C ALA A 815 -58.10 6.41 -11.39
N ARG A 816 -58.76 5.46 -12.09
CA ARG A 816 -58.09 4.39 -12.83
C ARG A 816 -58.45 4.44 -14.31
N THR A 817 -57.46 4.18 -15.17
CA THR A 817 -57.51 4.31 -16.63
C THR A 817 -56.93 3.05 -17.30
N ARG A 818 -57.36 2.77 -18.53
CA ARG A 818 -56.72 1.79 -19.43
C ARG A 818 -55.84 2.46 -20.48
N TYR A 819 -55.71 3.77 -20.41
CA TYR A 819 -55.01 4.55 -21.41
C TYR A 819 -53.66 5.02 -20.84
N MET A 820 -52.61 4.94 -21.65
CA MET A 820 -51.28 5.45 -21.34
C MET A 820 -50.73 6.29 -22.49
N CYS A 821 -49.85 7.23 -22.17
CA CYS A 821 -49.08 7.93 -23.18
C CYS A 821 -47.99 7.00 -23.73
N LYS A 822 -47.96 6.82 -25.05
CA LYS A 822 -46.92 6.03 -25.72
C LYS A 822 -45.51 6.63 -25.55
N GLY A 823 -45.42 7.96 -25.52
CA GLY A 823 -44.16 8.69 -25.41
C GLY A 823 -43.50 8.61 -24.04
N CYS A 824 -44.24 8.88 -22.96
CA CYS A 824 -43.67 8.84 -21.60
C CYS A 824 -43.98 7.55 -20.82
N GLY A 825 -44.83 6.67 -21.34
CA GLY A 825 -45.20 5.41 -20.68
C GLY A 825 -46.07 5.58 -19.42
N VAL A 826 -46.70 6.76 -19.25
CA VAL A 826 -47.45 7.11 -18.02
C VAL A 826 -48.97 6.98 -18.26
N PRO A 827 -49.74 6.39 -17.33
CA PRO A 827 -51.19 6.27 -17.42
C PRO A 827 -51.93 7.58 -17.12
N TYR A 828 -52.82 8.00 -18.02
CA TYR A 828 -53.66 9.20 -17.89
C TYR A 828 -55.13 8.92 -18.21
N CYS A 829 -56.04 9.67 -17.58
CA CYS A 829 -57.45 9.73 -17.97
C CYS A 829 -57.60 10.63 -19.21
N CYS A 830 -58.38 10.20 -20.19
CA CYS A 830 -58.74 11.02 -21.35
C CYS A 830 -60.25 11.26 -21.39
N ILE A 831 -60.67 12.38 -21.99
CA ILE A 831 -62.07 12.68 -22.28
C ILE A 831 -62.54 11.64 -23.32
N GLY A 832 -63.57 10.86 -22.99
CA GLY A 832 -64.00 9.69 -23.78
C GLY A 832 -63.93 8.35 -23.02
N SER A 833 -63.36 8.33 -21.81
CA SER A 833 -63.37 7.14 -20.93
C SER A 833 -64.60 7.05 -20.00
N GLY A 834 -65.54 7.99 -20.10
CA GLY A 834 -66.82 8.02 -19.36
C GLY A 834 -66.72 8.26 -17.85
N LYS A 835 -65.57 8.73 -17.32
CA LYS A 835 -65.36 8.85 -15.86
C LYS A 835 -64.86 10.21 -15.35
N THR A 836 -64.46 11.14 -16.20
CA THR A 836 -63.98 12.48 -15.80
C THR A 836 -64.19 13.51 -16.91
N ASP A 837 -64.63 14.72 -16.56
CA ASP A 837 -64.77 15.87 -17.50
C ASP A 837 -63.44 16.53 -17.90
N LYS A 838 -62.29 16.00 -17.45
CA LYS A 838 -60.96 16.59 -17.66
C LYS A 838 -60.01 15.63 -18.36
N ASP A 839 -59.36 16.11 -19.41
CA ASP A 839 -58.29 15.39 -20.10
C ASP A 839 -56.98 15.54 -19.29
N CYS A 840 -56.68 14.50 -18.51
CA CYS A 840 -55.47 14.45 -17.71
C CYS A 840 -54.22 14.23 -18.56
N PHE A 841 -54.35 13.68 -19.77
CA PHE A 841 -53.25 13.55 -20.70
C PHE A 841 -52.87 14.91 -21.27
N ALA A 842 -53.83 15.67 -21.79
CA ALA A 842 -53.59 17.01 -22.32
C ALA A 842 -53.00 17.93 -21.23
N SER A 843 -53.62 17.95 -20.04
CA SER A 843 -53.15 18.75 -18.90
C SER A 843 -51.71 18.44 -18.48
N ALA A 844 -51.27 17.19 -18.62
CA ALA A 844 -49.93 16.77 -18.24
C ALA A 844 -48.88 17.01 -19.34
N HIS A 845 -49.29 17.17 -20.61
CA HIS A 845 -48.37 17.34 -21.73
C HIS A 845 -48.33 18.77 -22.29
N GLU A 846 -49.35 19.60 -22.01
CA GLU A 846 -49.33 21.04 -22.29
C GLU A 846 -48.42 21.82 -21.32
N ASN A 847 -48.05 21.23 -20.18
CA ASN A 847 -47.19 21.84 -19.17
C ASN A 847 -46.00 20.94 -18.84
N GLU A 848 -44.80 21.31 -19.30
CA GLU A 848 -43.57 20.53 -19.13
C GLU A 848 -43.21 20.27 -17.66
N GLY A 849 -43.43 21.24 -16.77
CA GLY A 849 -43.19 21.08 -15.34
C GLY A 849 -44.08 20.01 -14.72
N ILE A 850 -45.34 19.96 -15.13
CA ILE A 850 -46.29 18.92 -14.68
C ILE A 850 -45.92 17.55 -15.26
N ARG A 851 -45.45 17.50 -16.52
CA ARG A 851 -44.99 16.26 -17.19
C ARG A 851 -43.87 15.58 -16.41
N GLU A 852 -42.84 16.34 -16.04
CA GLU A 852 -41.70 15.86 -15.25
C GLU A 852 -42.14 15.31 -13.89
N ILE A 853 -42.99 16.05 -13.18
CA ILE A 853 -43.52 15.65 -11.87
C ILE A 853 -44.32 14.35 -11.97
N CYS A 854 -45.15 14.21 -13.02
CA CYS A 854 -45.89 12.97 -13.28
C CYS A 854 -44.95 11.78 -13.49
N ILE A 855 -43.92 11.91 -14.34
CA ILE A 855 -42.97 10.83 -14.63
C ILE A 855 -42.23 10.40 -13.37
N ARG A 856 -41.75 11.35 -12.56
CA ARG A 856 -41.07 11.06 -11.29
C ARG A 856 -41.99 10.36 -10.31
N HIS A 857 -43.23 10.82 -10.15
CA HIS A 857 -44.22 10.22 -9.25
C HIS A 857 -44.56 8.79 -9.64
N TYR A 858 -44.73 8.53 -10.94
CA TYR A 858 -44.97 7.18 -11.47
C TYR A 858 -43.81 6.22 -11.18
N ARG A 859 -42.56 6.65 -11.40
CA ARG A 859 -41.35 5.86 -11.08
C ARG A 859 -41.26 5.55 -9.59
N MET A 860 -41.56 6.52 -8.72
CA MET A 860 -41.58 6.30 -7.27
C MET A 860 -42.64 5.28 -6.85
N GLN A 861 -43.85 5.34 -7.42
CA GLN A 861 -44.87 4.33 -7.14
C GLN A 861 -44.41 2.93 -7.53
N GLN A 862 -43.86 2.75 -8.74
CA GLN A 862 -43.29 1.47 -9.21
C GLN A 862 -42.22 0.90 -8.25
N THR A 863 -41.32 1.74 -7.74
CA THR A 863 -40.30 1.29 -6.79
C THR A 863 -40.87 0.89 -5.43
N ASN A 864 -41.92 1.56 -4.95
CA ASN A 864 -42.58 1.20 -3.70
C ASN A 864 -43.36 -0.10 -3.84
N THR A 865 -44.08 -0.32 -4.95
CA THR A 865 -44.75 -1.60 -5.21
C THR A 865 -43.76 -2.76 -5.29
N ARG A 866 -42.56 -2.54 -5.87
CA ARG A 866 -41.50 -3.55 -5.93
C ARG A 866 -40.91 -3.85 -4.55
N LYS A 867 -40.75 -2.84 -3.69
CA LYS A 867 -40.34 -3.02 -2.28
C LYS A 867 -41.40 -3.76 -1.46
N ASP A 868 -42.68 -3.48 -1.69
CA ASP A 868 -43.78 -4.17 -1.01
C ASP A 868 -43.93 -5.64 -1.48
N LEU A 869 -43.70 -5.92 -2.77
CA LEU A 869 -43.63 -7.28 -3.29
C LEU A 869 -42.42 -8.06 -2.75
N LEU A 870 -41.28 -7.39 -2.55
CA LEU A 870 -40.10 -7.99 -1.90
C LEU A 870 -40.31 -8.22 -0.40
N LYS A 871 -41.07 -7.35 0.28
CA LYS A 871 -41.49 -7.53 1.68
C LYS A 871 -42.54 -8.61 1.89
N LYS A 872 -43.37 -8.92 0.87
CA LYS A 872 -44.31 -10.06 0.90
C LYS A 872 -43.65 -11.39 0.54
N ARG A 873 -42.46 -11.36 -0.08
CA ARG A 873 -41.65 -12.54 -0.43
C ARG A 873 -40.62 -12.92 0.64
N ARG A 874 -40.31 -12.00 1.55
CA ARG A 874 -39.66 -12.29 2.83
C ARG A 874 -40.74 -12.59 3.86
#